data_AF-A0A955V8H7-F1
#
_entry.id   AF-A0A955V8H7-F1
#
_cell.length_a   1.000
_cell.length_b   1.000
_cell.length_c   1.000
_cell.angle_alpha   90.00
_cell.angle_beta   90.00
_cell.angle_gamma   90.00
#
_symmetry.space_group_name_H-M   'P 1'
#
loop_
_entity.id
_entity.type
_entity.pdbx_description
1 polymer ?
#
loop_
_entity_poly.entity_id
_entity_poly.type
_entity_poly.pdbx_seq_one_letter_code
_entity_poly.pdbx_strand_id
1 'polypeptide(L)'
;DPITLRAPTGAAAVSTFAHPFNPGNGVSAERVAVDAPDRPESWVASACGATPGAADCSGATPAPVEAPWVVAGVVVSEIMANPIDESSGEYVELYNAGPAPVDLAGWRLGDDDASDPLVAWGGGGTVLAPGGYAVVLDPDDAGDTYAIPAGALRLTVADSAIANGLATNDPIALATPDGAGSRVVATFSFPFNPGNGRSVERVALTGGDVAASWAASTCARARGDANNDASPGAKNCADPAGAPTGGRAAGQPCPEGGADCASGLCAVNTVTGATSCAASCAGGASCPAGTACVASLDATWPSLCVVDASAPAAAPAVVINELVYDGPGSDTEVFVELRGAPGTVLDGLELVGVNGANGDAYGAVALSGVVGADGYFVVAHPGGSAALLAAADQLSAKVDFQNGPDSVVLRWQGEAVDAVGYGVFGAGTSFAGEGAAAADQGPGEGLSRLPDGRDTGSNAADFALAPPTPGAPNAAAAAPKVASRLLISEVVVSPTAAEMVEILNPGSAPVDLSDVYLADYHAYHLITTGGGAPSAADFRLRFPAGATIAPGGYVTVSLETDAHFLSEHGVYPDFDLAEGGPAPAMRGEHTGSASLSNAQEALTLFWWDGASDLVVDLDYVAWGGTVEGTDKTGVVVGSSAYRADTPLSDQRPVAAPGSASVTRCDVTEGAERRSGGNGLGGDDETSEDLDATFQLLAVASPGGPGDCAAACVPACGGAACGDDGCGGSCGSCGGEQVCDDGACVTPASSLGLAEVAGFAPPAGWAPVEELVLLRSAAEYQAHFGAAPPAGVSFAGRWAIFWSAGLRDLPFGVARVTEVVDNTTELFVFHELQVPGEGCEALDYGAPVTTLVTFPAPASGATALVPIFGEDEVDCEAVGRPEGADCDAEVACGAELICAGTTFGGGGICFPSWMHRRFDSGAARAIPDGDEGGVRSVIDVSGLASVAMDVIVWVEVVHPNPGQLTVTLLAPPSWEGEYNYADVLFDRGAGSGGGVSLHAPTFFYPGDEAVNGAWTLVVVDHAGGAVGTVRWGLELTSRWD
;
A
#
# COMPACT_ATOMS: atom_id res chain seq x y z
N ASP A 1 8.38 -7.54 -27.85
CA ASP A 1 9.42 -8.57 -27.65
C ASP A 1 9.48 -8.99 -26.20
N PRO A 2 9.96 -10.22 -25.89
CA PRO A 2 10.21 -10.62 -24.52
C PRO A 2 11.26 -9.71 -23.87
N ILE A 3 11.04 -9.32 -22.62
CA ILE A 3 11.93 -8.41 -21.88
C ILE A 3 12.49 -9.16 -20.67
N THR A 4 13.76 -8.93 -20.33
CA THR A 4 14.38 -9.48 -19.12
C THR A 4 15.18 -8.40 -18.44
N LEU A 5 14.81 -8.07 -17.22
CA LEU A 5 15.60 -7.26 -16.31
C LEU A 5 16.63 -8.17 -15.63
N ARG A 6 17.90 -7.78 -15.67
CA ARG A 6 19.01 -8.55 -15.05
C ARG A 6 19.71 -7.69 -14.01
N ALA A 7 20.24 -8.35 -12.98
CA ALA A 7 21.12 -7.71 -12.02
C ALA A 7 22.42 -7.23 -12.73
N PRO A 8 23.13 -6.23 -12.19
CA PRO A 8 24.34 -5.66 -12.80
C PRO A 8 25.45 -6.70 -13.11
N THR A 9 25.48 -7.83 -12.40
CA THR A 9 26.44 -8.93 -12.59
C THR A 9 26.01 -9.96 -13.64
N GLY A 10 24.83 -9.81 -14.25
CA GLY A 10 24.36 -10.55 -15.42
C GLY A 10 23.89 -12.00 -15.19
N ALA A 11 24.08 -12.58 -14.01
CA ALA A 11 23.89 -14.02 -13.78
C ALA A 11 22.42 -14.43 -13.55
N ALA A 12 21.58 -13.59 -12.95
CA ALA A 12 20.16 -13.91 -12.67
C ALA A 12 19.22 -12.85 -13.28
N ALA A 13 18.09 -13.32 -13.82
CA ALA A 13 16.98 -12.45 -14.19
C ALA A 13 16.27 -12.00 -12.92
N VAL A 14 16.17 -10.68 -12.73
CA VAL A 14 15.48 -10.05 -11.59
C VAL A 14 13.98 -9.99 -11.85
N SER A 15 13.59 -9.80 -13.11
CA SER A 15 12.20 -9.89 -13.56
C SER A 15 12.17 -10.18 -15.06
N THR A 16 11.14 -10.87 -15.52
CA THR A 16 10.94 -11.24 -16.92
C THR A 16 9.54 -10.87 -17.38
N PHE A 17 9.43 -10.49 -18.64
CA PHE A 17 8.21 -10.50 -19.45
C PHE A 17 8.46 -11.46 -20.62
N ALA A 18 8.33 -12.76 -20.35
CA ALA A 18 8.63 -13.81 -21.33
C ALA A 18 7.52 -14.02 -22.37
N HIS A 19 6.34 -13.44 -22.14
CA HIS A 19 5.10 -13.72 -22.88
C HIS A 19 4.49 -12.45 -23.51
N PRO A 20 5.17 -11.80 -24.46
CA PRO A 20 4.63 -10.62 -25.12
C PRO A 20 3.35 -10.94 -25.89
N PHE A 21 2.31 -10.16 -25.64
CA PHE A 21 1.09 -10.09 -26.43
C PHE A 21 0.86 -8.64 -26.86
N ASN A 22 -0.11 -8.39 -27.73
CA ASN A 22 -0.47 -7.03 -28.13
C ASN A 22 -1.52 -6.48 -27.16
N PRO A 23 -1.18 -5.53 -26.26
CA PRO A 23 -2.15 -4.93 -25.34
C PRO A 23 -3.05 -3.89 -26.00
N GLY A 24 -2.75 -3.45 -27.23
CA GLY A 24 -3.40 -2.34 -27.92
C GLY A 24 -2.52 -1.10 -28.00
N ASN A 25 -2.82 -0.22 -28.96
CA ASN A 25 -2.06 1.02 -29.16
C ASN A 25 -2.26 1.98 -27.98
N GLY A 26 -1.17 2.39 -27.33
CA GLY A 26 -1.22 3.25 -26.15
C GLY A 26 -1.62 2.54 -24.86
N VAL A 27 -1.60 1.20 -24.84
CA VAL A 27 -1.95 0.37 -23.68
C VAL A 27 -0.70 -0.38 -23.18
N SER A 28 -0.45 -0.39 -21.87
CA SER A 28 0.62 -1.18 -21.24
C SER A 28 0.18 -2.63 -21.03
N ALA A 29 1.14 -3.56 -21.09
CA ALA A 29 0.97 -4.90 -20.53
C ALA A 29 1.33 -4.84 -19.04
N GLU A 30 0.37 -5.13 -18.17
CA GLU A 30 0.47 -5.02 -16.71
C GLU A 30 0.42 -6.39 -16.04
N ARG A 31 1.03 -6.49 -14.86
CA ARG A 31 1.08 -7.76 -14.12
C ARG A 31 -0.07 -7.78 -13.14
N VAL A 32 -0.92 -8.82 -13.21
CA VAL A 32 -2.15 -8.94 -12.39
C VAL A 32 -1.87 -8.78 -10.89
N ALA A 33 -0.72 -9.25 -10.44
CA ALA A 33 -0.13 -8.91 -9.15
C ALA A 33 1.39 -8.79 -9.30
N VAL A 34 2.00 -7.79 -8.66
CA VAL A 34 3.44 -7.46 -8.81
C VAL A 34 4.39 -8.59 -8.39
N ASP A 35 3.92 -9.49 -7.52
CA ASP A 35 4.63 -10.66 -6.98
C ASP A 35 4.29 -11.98 -7.70
N ALA A 36 3.30 -11.98 -8.62
CA ALA A 36 2.94 -13.17 -9.37
C ALA A 36 4.15 -13.68 -10.19
N PRO A 37 4.32 -15.00 -10.39
CA PRO A 37 5.36 -15.54 -11.27
C PRO A 37 5.11 -15.16 -12.74
N ASP A 38 6.16 -15.01 -13.56
CA ASP A 38 6.02 -14.72 -15.00
C ASP A 38 5.40 -15.91 -15.76
N ARG A 39 4.10 -15.82 -16.02
CA ARG A 39 3.30 -16.77 -16.81
C ARG A 39 2.31 -16.00 -17.67
N PRO A 40 1.83 -16.56 -18.81
CA PRO A 40 0.87 -15.86 -19.67
C PRO A 40 -0.38 -15.33 -18.95
N GLU A 41 -0.90 -16.09 -17.98
CA GLU A 41 -2.07 -15.72 -17.17
C GLU A 41 -1.81 -14.60 -16.15
N SER A 42 -0.56 -14.24 -15.91
CA SER A 42 -0.16 -13.19 -14.97
C SER A 42 -0.05 -11.82 -15.63
N TRP A 43 -0.30 -11.73 -16.94
CA TRP A 43 -0.23 -10.49 -17.71
C TRP A 43 -1.57 -10.16 -18.39
N VAL A 44 -1.98 -8.90 -18.29
CA VAL A 44 -3.20 -8.40 -18.90
C VAL A 44 -2.94 -7.05 -19.55
N ALA A 45 -3.74 -6.69 -20.55
CA ALA A 45 -3.75 -5.32 -21.05
C ALA A 45 -4.29 -4.43 -19.93
N SER A 46 -3.62 -3.32 -19.66
CA SER A 46 -4.10 -2.34 -18.68
C SER A 46 -5.51 -1.90 -19.01
N ALA A 47 -6.39 -1.91 -18.00
CA ALA A 47 -7.73 -1.34 -18.14
C ALA A 47 -7.72 0.20 -18.25
N CYS A 48 -6.58 0.83 -17.92
CA CYS A 48 -6.41 2.29 -17.88
C CYS A 48 -5.61 2.85 -19.06
N GLY A 49 -5.23 2.03 -20.04
CA GLY A 49 -4.33 2.46 -21.12
C GLY A 49 -2.86 2.25 -20.74
N ALA A 50 -2.06 3.31 -20.64
CA ALA A 50 -0.65 3.18 -20.23
C ALA A 50 -0.43 3.82 -18.86
N THR A 51 0.24 3.09 -17.96
CA THR A 51 0.46 3.48 -16.55
C THR A 51 1.94 3.68 -16.19
N PRO A 52 2.77 4.37 -17.00
CA PRO A 52 4.19 4.53 -16.68
C PRO A 52 4.38 5.35 -15.38
N GLY A 53 4.84 4.69 -14.31
CA GLY A 53 5.07 5.30 -13.01
C GLY A 53 3.83 5.40 -12.10
N ALA A 54 2.68 4.91 -12.56
CA ALA A 54 1.46 4.74 -11.76
C ALA A 54 1.29 3.27 -11.34
N ALA A 55 0.38 3.00 -10.40
CA ALA A 55 0.05 1.62 -10.01
C ALA A 55 -0.67 0.87 -11.14
N ASP A 56 -0.41 -0.43 -11.26
CA ASP A 56 -1.07 -1.31 -12.24
C ASP A 56 -2.58 -1.34 -11.99
N CYS A 57 -3.37 -1.20 -13.05
CA CYS A 57 -4.84 -1.23 -13.02
C CYS A 57 -5.43 -2.64 -13.05
N SER A 58 -4.58 -3.68 -13.07
CA SER A 58 -4.96 -5.09 -13.17
C SER A 58 -5.46 -5.73 -11.87
N GLY A 59 -5.40 -5.03 -10.73
CA GLY A 59 -5.77 -5.53 -9.39
C GLY A 59 -7.20 -5.22 -8.91
N ALA A 60 -8.01 -4.49 -9.69
CA ALA A 60 -9.40 -4.23 -9.32
C ALA A 60 -10.28 -5.46 -9.56
N THR A 61 -11.03 -5.90 -8.55
CA THR A 61 -12.07 -6.94 -8.66
C THR A 61 -13.02 -6.63 -9.83
N PRO A 62 -13.41 -7.61 -10.66
CA PRO A 62 -14.07 -7.35 -11.92
C PRO A 62 -15.52 -6.89 -11.67
N ALA A 63 -15.76 -5.59 -11.84
CA ALA A 63 -17.04 -5.13 -12.34
C ALA A 63 -17.26 -5.76 -13.74
N PRO A 64 -18.52 -6.01 -14.17
CA PRO A 64 -18.77 -6.52 -15.50
C PRO A 64 -18.07 -5.62 -16.51
N VAL A 65 -17.19 -6.21 -17.32
CA VAL A 65 -16.50 -5.53 -18.42
C VAL A 65 -17.53 -5.01 -19.42
N GLU A 66 -17.92 -3.76 -19.28
CA GLU A 66 -18.40 -2.94 -20.40
C GLU A 66 -17.15 -2.45 -21.14
N ALA A 67 -17.01 -2.88 -22.40
CA ALA A 67 -15.82 -2.72 -23.20
C ALA A 67 -15.49 -1.24 -23.53
N PRO A 68 -14.20 -0.86 -23.60
CA PRO A 68 -13.77 0.52 -23.82
C PRO A 68 -13.87 0.93 -25.30
N TRP A 69 -15.06 0.91 -25.91
CA TRP A 69 -15.25 1.33 -27.32
C TRP A 69 -16.64 1.94 -27.57
N VAL A 70 -17.02 3.02 -26.87
CA VAL A 70 -18.27 3.73 -27.18
C VAL A 70 -18.01 5.22 -27.32
N VAL A 71 -17.51 5.61 -28.49
CA VAL A 71 -17.65 7.01 -28.94
C VAL A 71 -18.79 7.17 -29.96
N ALA A 72 -19.53 6.10 -30.23
CA ALA A 72 -20.81 6.20 -30.96
C ALA A 72 -21.77 5.00 -30.82
N GLY A 73 -21.39 3.91 -30.14
CA GLY A 73 -22.19 2.67 -30.13
C GLY A 73 -22.26 1.96 -31.49
N VAL A 74 -21.49 2.40 -32.50
CA VAL A 74 -21.43 1.75 -33.81
C VAL A 74 -20.39 0.65 -33.78
N VAL A 75 -20.74 -0.55 -34.21
CA VAL A 75 -19.88 -1.74 -34.26
C VAL A 75 -19.80 -2.31 -35.68
N VAL A 76 -18.73 -3.02 -36.00
CA VAL A 76 -18.65 -3.86 -37.21
C VAL A 76 -19.40 -5.17 -36.93
N SER A 77 -20.46 -5.44 -37.69
CA SER A 77 -21.31 -6.62 -37.53
C SER A 77 -20.95 -7.74 -38.49
N GLU A 78 -20.57 -7.44 -39.73
CA GLU A 78 -20.34 -8.46 -40.77
C GLU A 78 -19.31 -8.00 -41.82
N ILE A 79 -18.51 -8.92 -42.35
CA ILE A 79 -17.48 -8.65 -43.38
C ILE A 79 -17.54 -9.71 -44.48
N MET A 80 -17.60 -9.29 -45.75
CA MET A 80 -17.43 -10.14 -46.93
C MET A 80 -16.17 -9.75 -47.68
N ALA A 81 -15.09 -10.52 -47.49
CA ALA A 81 -13.78 -10.33 -48.12
C ALA A 81 -13.43 -11.42 -49.16
N ASN A 82 -14.39 -12.30 -49.50
CA ASN A 82 -14.18 -13.36 -50.49
C ASN A 82 -15.49 -13.69 -51.22
N PRO A 83 -16.10 -12.72 -51.93
CA PRO A 83 -17.27 -12.99 -52.78
C PRO A 83 -16.94 -13.98 -53.90
N ILE A 84 -17.96 -14.63 -54.49
CA ILE A 84 -17.77 -15.55 -55.63
C ILE A 84 -17.24 -14.81 -56.86
N ASP A 85 -17.67 -13.57 -57.07
CA ASP A 85 -17.09 -12.67 -58.04
C ASP A 85 -16.10 -11.75 -57.33
N GLU A 86 -14.81 -12.07 -57.36
CA GLU A 86 -13.77 -11.24 -56.69
C GLU A 86 -13.57 -9.86 -57.36
N SER A 87 -14.34 -9.53 -58.41
CA SER A 87 -14.35 -8.19 -59.00
C SER A 87 -15.51 -7.30 -58.52
N SER A 88 -16.42 -7.82 -57.70
CA SER A 88 -17.54 -7.07 -57.11
C SER A 88 -18.20 -7.81 -55.95
N GLY A 89 -18.73 -7.09 -54.96
CA GLY A 89 -19.53 -7.70 -53.88
C GLY A 89 -18.77 -7.93 -52.58
N GLU A 90 -17.61 -7.31 -52.41
CA GLU A 90 -17.05 -7.07 -51.08
C GLU A 90 -17.92 -6.06 -50.33
N TYR A 91 -18.05 -6.27 -49.01
CA TYR A 91 -18.74 -5.30 -48.16
C TYR A 91 -18.30 -5.39 -46.70
N VAL A 92 -18.50 -4.29 -45.98
CA VAL A 92 -18.46 -4.23 -44.52
C VAL A 92 -19.80 -3.73 -43.99
N GLU A 93 -20.35 -4.41 -43.01
CA GLU A 93 -21.58 -4.03 -42.34
C GLU A 93 -21.33 -3.43 -40.96
N LEU A 94 -22.05 -2.36 -40.66
CA LEU A 94 -22.04 -1.65 -39.40
C LEU A 94 -23.42 -1.73 -38.72
N TYR A 95 -23.43 -1.84 -37.40
CA TYR A 95 -24.64 -1.81 -36.57
C TYR A 95 -24.55 -0.69 -35.53
N ASN A 96 -25.62 0.09 -35.38
CA ASN A 96 -25.71 1.09 -34.31
C ASN A 96 -26.36 0.47 -33.07
N ALA A 97 -25.53 0.08 -32.10
CA ALA A 97 -25.95 -0.39 -30.78
C ALA A 97 -26.31 0.76 -29.81
N GLY A 98 -26.05 2.01 -30.19
CA GLY A 98 -26.36 3.19 -29.38
C GLY A 98 -27.83 3.62 -29.46
N PRO A 99 -28.30 4.43 -28.49
CA PRO A 99 -29.69 4.87 -28.40
C PRO A 99 -30.04 6.04 -29.34
N ALA A 100 -29.04 6.67 -29.97
CA ALA A 100 -29.18 7.85 -30.81
C ALA A 100 -28.74 7.58 -32.27
N PRO A 101 -29.36 8.24 -33.27
CA PRO A 101 -28.91 8.13 -34.65
C PRO A 101 -27.50 8.72 -34.80
N VAL A 102 -26.65 8.07 -35.60
CA VAL A 102 -25.25 8.46 -35.83
C VAL A 102 -25.06 8.84 -37.29
N ASP A 103 -24.51 10.01 -37.55
CA ASP A 103 -24.11 10.41 -38.91
C ASP A 103 -22.71 9.89 -39.23
N LEU A 104 -22.63 8.99 -40.22
CA LEU A 104 -21.40 8.32 -40.65
C LEU A 104 -20.67 9.07 -41.78
N ALA A 105 -21.13 10.25 -42.17
CA ALA A 105 -20.50 11.03 -43.24
C ALA A 105 -19.02 11.32 -42.94
N GLY A 106 -18.14 10.90 -43.84
CA GLY A 106 -16.70 11.16 -43.75
C GLY A 106 -15.96 10.33 -42.70
N TRP A 107 -16.63 9.41 -42.00
CA TRP A 107 -15.97 8.41 -41.16
C TRP A 107 -15.05 7.55 -42.02
N ARG A 108 -13.96 7.05 -41.44
CA ARG A 108 -12.95 6.30 -42.18
C ARG A 108 -13.07 4.81 -41.92
N LEU A 109 -13.14 4.03 -43.00
CA LEU A 109 -13.02 2.58 -42.97
C LEU A 109 -11.65 2.21 -43.53
N GLY A 110 -10.93 1.26 -42.93
CA GLY A 110 -9.61 0.84 -43.40
C GLY A 110 -9.25 -0.58 -42.99
N ASP A 111 -8.20 -1.10 -43.63
CA ASP A 111 -7.79 -2.51 -43.63
C ASP A 111 -6.31 -2.74 -43.23
N ASP A 112 -5.79 -1.86 -42.36
CA ASP A 112 -4.38 -1.69 -41.95
C ASP A 112 -3.43 -1.05 -42.98
N ASP A 113 -3.67 -1.16 -44.29
CA ASP A 113 -2.77 -0.60 -45.31
C ASP A 113 -3.40 0.48 -46.21
N ALA A 114 -4.73 0.58 -46.24
CA ALA A 114 -5.49 1.67 -46.84
C ALA A 114 -6.68 2.12 -45.97
N SER A 115 -7.22 3.32 -46.25
CA SER A 115 -8.40 3.83 -45.55
C SER A 115 -9.14 4.89 -46.35
N ASP A 116 -10.47 4.75 -46.41
CA ASP A 116 -11.36 5.61 -47.19
C ASP A 116 -12.47 6.26 -46.36
N PRO A 117 -12.86 7.49 -46.72
CA PRO A 117 -14.03 8.12 -46.14
C PRO A 117 -15.32 7.49 -46.66
N LEU A 118 -16.24 7.22 -45.74
CA LEU A 118 -17.61 6.78 -46.02
C LEU A 118 -18.43 7.93 -46.59
N VAL A 119 -19.13 7.65 -47.69
CA VAL A 119 -20.04 8.56 -48.36
C VAL A 119 -21.38 7.88 -48.65
N ALA A 120 -22.41 8.68 -48.93
CA ALA A 120 -23.74 8.16 -49.22
C ALA A 120 -23.79 7.38 -50.54
N TRP A 121 -24.45 6.22 -50.53
CA TRP A 121 -24.73 5.46 -51.77
C TRP A 121 -25.72 6.23 -52.66
N GLY A 122 -25.35 6.47 -53.94
CA GLY A 122 -26.25 7.05 -54.95
C GLY A 122 -26.88 8.41 -54.60
N GLY A 123 -26.26 9.19 -53.70
CA GLY A 123 -26.80 10.46 -53.20
C GLY A 123 -27.87 10.33 -52.10
N GLY A 124 -27.93 9.19 -51.41
CA GLY A 124 -28.77 8.94 -50.23
C GLY A 124 -28.31 9.67 -48.96
N GLY A 125 -28.75 9.19 -47.79
CA GLY A 125 -28.32 9.70 -46.49
C GLY A 125 -27.11 8.96 -45.92
N THR A 126 -26.57 9.47 -44.80
CA THR A 126 -25.46 8.87 -44.02
C THR A 126 -25.83 8.61 -42.56
N VAL A 127 -27.07 8.90 -42.17
CA VAL A 127 -27.53 8.78 -40.79
C VAL A 127 -28.03 7.37 -40.50
N LEU A 128 -27.32 6.66 -39.63
CA LEU A 128 -27.65 5.32 -39.14
C LEU A 128 -28.52 5.41 -37.89
N ALA A 129 -29.79 4.98 -37.99
CA ALA A 129 -30.72 4.98 -36.88
C ALA A 129 -30.30 4.01 -35.75
N PRO A 130 -30.74 4.23 -34.49
CA PRO A 130 -30.57 3.28 -33.39
C PRO A 130 -31.09 1.89 -33.76
N GLY A 131 -30.30 0.84 -33.51
CA GLY A 131 -30.62 -0.54 -33.89
C GLY A 131 -30.65 -0.80 -35.41
N GLY A 132 -30.23 0.17 -36.22
CA GLY A 132 -30.15 0.06 -37.67
C GLY A 132 -28.84 -0.57 -38.13
N TYR A 133 -28.88 -1.13 -39.35
CA TYR A 133 -27.71 -1.66 -40.06
C TYR A 133 -27.34 -0.76 -41.23
N ALA A 134 -26.04 -0.57 -41.46
CA ALA A 134 -25.49 0.07 -42.64
C ALA A 134 -24.58 -0.89 -43.39
N VAL A 135 -24.77 -1.04 -44.70
CA VAL A 135 -23.91 -1.85 -45.58
C VAL A 135 -23.06 -0.91 -46.41
N VAL A 136 -21.74 -0.99 -46.24
CA VAL A 136 -20.74 -0.29 -47.04
C VAL A 136 -20.36 -1.20 -48.21
N LEU A 137 -20.72 -0.79 -49.42
CA LEU A 137 -20.47 -1.52 -50.65
C LEU A 137 -19.33 -0.86 -51.45
N ASP A 138 -18.65 -1.67 -52.24
CA ASP A 138 -17.77 -1.18 -53.32
C ASP A 138 -18.60 -0.35 -54.34
N PRO A 139 -18.16 0.86 -54.75
CA PRO A 139 -18.87 1.65 -55.76
C PRO A 139 -18.97 1.00 -57.15
N ASP A 140 -18.15 0.00 -57.48
CA ASP A 140 -18.28 -0.77 -58.72
C ASP A 140 -19.35 -1.88 -58.62
N ASP A 141 -19.92 -2.14 -57.43
CA ASP A 141 -21.10 -2.99 -57.26
C ASP A 141 -22.36 -2.30 -57.81
N ALA A 142 -23.20 -3.03 -58.56
CA ALA A 142 -24.45 -2.46 -59.09
C ALA A 142 -25.53 -2.25 -58.00
N GLY A 143 -25.25 -2.63 -56.75
CA GLY A 143 -26.12 -2.55 -55.58
C GLY A 143 -27.21 -3.62 -55.58
N ASP A 144 -27.10 -4.63 -56.44
CA ASP A 144 -28.02 -5.76 -56.61
C ASP A 144 -27.35 -7.13 -56.39
N THR A 145 -26.06 -7.17 -56.05
CA THR A 145 -25.35 -8.40 -55.65
C THR A 145 -25.98 -9.05 -54.42
N TYR A 146 -26.51 -8.23 -53.50
CA TYR A 146 -27.16 -8.65 -52.27
C TYR A 146 -28.59 -8.13 -52.15
N ALA A 147 -29.48 -8.97 -51.62
CA ALA A 147 -30.85 -8.58 -51.26
C ALA A 147 -30.90 -7.78 -49.95
N ILE A 148 -30.33 -6.56 -49.95
CA ILE A 148 -30.27 -5.68 -48.77
C ILE A 148 -31.68 -5.15 -48.46
N PRO A 149 -32.22 -5.36 -47.24
CA PRO A 149 -33.53 -4.86 -46.83
C PRO A 149 -33.68 -3.35 -47.03
N ALA A 150 -34.88 -2.90 -47.42
CA ALA A 150 -35.15 -1.47 -47.68
C ALA A 150 -34.96 -0.54 -46.47
N GLY A 151 -34.89 -1.11 -45.25
CA GLY A 151 -34.63 -0.37 -44.01
C GLY A 151 -33.15 -0.25 -43.63
N ALA A 152 -32.25 -0.97 -44.31
CA ALA A 152 -30.81 -0.86 -44.07
C ALA A 152 -30.22 0.32 -44.86
N LEU A 153 -29.34 1.08 -44.21
CA LEU A 153 -28.62 2.19 -44.82
C LEU A 153 -27.59 1.64 -45.81
N ARG A 154 -27.46 2.27 -46.99
CA ARG A 154 -26.41 1.92 -47.96
C ARG A 154 -25.38 3.03 -48.02
N LEU A 155 -24.12 2.67 -47.87
CA LEU A 155 -22.96 3.53 -47.94
C LEU A 155 -21.98 3.00 -48.99
N THR A 156 -21.05 3.85 -49.40
CA THR A 156 -19.91 3.48 -50.26
C THR A 156 -18.67 4.23 -49.81
N VAL A 157 -17.52 3.85 -50.34
CA VAL A 157 -16.29 4.62 -50.29
C VAL A 157 -16.17 5.54 -51.51
N ALA A 158 -15.20 6.46 -51.49
CA ALA A 158 -15.05 7.50 -52.51
C ALA A 158 -14.18 7.10 -53.72
N ASP A 159 -13.41 6.03 -53.60
CA ASP A 159 -12.55 5.43 -54.61
C ASP A 159 -13.08 4.05 -55.05
N SER A 160 -12.35 3.30 -55.89
CA SER A 160 -12.90 2.17 -56.67
C SER A 160 -12.91 0.82 -55.95
N ALA A 161 -12.57 0.76 -54.67
CA ALA A 161 -12.59 -0.46 -53.86
C ALA A 161 -12.66 -0.06 -52.38
N ILE A 162 -13.25 -0.89 -51.52
CA ILE A 162 -13.17 -0.64 -50.07
C ILE A 162 -11.72 -0.81 -49.64
N ALA A 163 -11.13 0.25 -49.09
CA ALA A 163 -9.71 0.31 -48.78
C ALA A 163 -8.86 0.07 -50.05
N ASN A 164 -8.07 -1.00 -50.13
CA ASN A 164 -7.39 -1.35 -51.38
C ASN A 164 -7.89 -2.67 -52.01
N GLY A 165 -9.05 -3.13 -51.57
CA GLY A 165 -9.66 -4.43 -51.87
C GLY A 165 -9.49 -5.40 -50.68
N LEU A 166 -10.58 -5.95 -50.17
CA LEU A 166 -10.57 -6.75 -48.94
C LEU A 166 -10.05 -8.17 -49.17
N ALA A 167 -9.03 -8.58 -48.43
CA ALA A 167 -8.58 -9.96 -48.36
C ALA A 167 -9.06 -10.70 -47.09
N THR A 168 -9.13 -12.02 -47.17
CA THR A 168 -9.58 -12.88 -46.05
C THR A 168 -8.74 -12.83 -44.77
N ASN A 169 -7.60 -12.13 -44.81
CA ASN A 169 -6.67 -11.94 -43.71
C ASN A 169 -6.52 -10.46 -43.32
N ASP A 170 -7.39 -9.58 -43.83
CA ASP A 170 -7.32 -8.16 -43.55
C ASP A 170 -8.15 -7.81 -42.31
N PRO A 171 -7.55 -7.12 -41.33
CA PRO A 171 -8.32 -6.57 -40.22
C PRO A 171 -9.17 -5.40 -40.74
N ILE A 172 -10.20 -5.00 -40.00
CA ILE A 172 -11.00 -3.80 -40.35
C ILE A 172 -10.99 -2.84 -39.18
N ALA A 173 -10.79 -1.56 -39.46
CA ALA A 173 -10.92 -0.47 -38.49
C ALA A 173 -11.87 0.61 -39.02
N LEU A 174 -12.82 1.02 -38.17
CA LEU A 174 -13.70 2.16 -38.39
C LEU A 174 -13.27 3.30 -37.47
N ALA A 175 -13.07 4.50 -38.00
CA ALA A 175 -12.65 5.68 -37.25
C ALA A 175 -13.49 6.92 -37.60
N THR A 176 -13.52 7.90 -36.69
CA THR A 176 -14.13 9.22 -36.94
C THR A 176 -13.34 10.02 -37.99
N PRO A 177 -13.94 11.04 -38.63
CA PRO A 177 -13.27 11.84 -39.68
C PRO A 177 -11.94 12.48 -39.23
N ASP A 178 -11.04 12.75 -40.19
CA ASP A 178 -9.68 13.27 -39.94
C ASP A 178 -9.62 14.61 -39.17
N GLY A 179 -8.69 14.70 -38.19
CA GLY A 179 -8.39 15.89 -37.38
C GLY A 179 -7.50 15.56 -36.17
N ALA A 180 -7.16 16.54 -35.33
CA ALA A 180 -6.36 16.33 -34.10
C ALA A 180 -7.05 15.47 -33.01
N GLY A 181 -8.17 14.82 -33.34
CA GLY A 181 -8.97 13.94 -32.48
C GLY A 181 -9.67 12.80 -33.23
N SER A 182 -9.13 12.33 -34.37
CA SER A 182 -9.64 11.10 -35.01
C SER A 182 -9.49 9.90 -34.06
N ARG A 183 -10.56 9.13 -33.91
CA ARG A 183 -10.66 8.02 -32.95
C ARG A 183 -11.19 6.77 -33.64
N VAL A 184 -10.58 5.61 -33.35
CA VAL A 184 -11.11 4.30 -33.71
C VAL A 184 -12.37 4.00 -32.90
N VAL A 185 -13.45 3.66 -33.60
CA VAL A 185 -14.80 3.40 -33.07
C VAL A 185 -15.10 1.91 -33.01
N ALA A 186 -14.70 1.15 -34.03
CA ALA A 186 -14.93 -0.30 -34.08
C ALA A 186 -13.82 -1.01 -34.85
N THR A 187 -13.55 -2.26 -34.47
CA THR A 187 -12.51 -3.08 -35.10
C THR A 187 -12.98 -4.51 -35.37
N PHE A 188 -12.32 -5.15 -36.33
CA PHE A 188 -12.25 -6.57 -36.58
C PHE A 188 -10.78 -6.97 -36.65
N SER A 189 -10.22 -7.44 -35.54
CA SER A 189 -8.78 -7.69 -35.41
C SER A 189 -8.36 -9.14 -35.68
N PHE A 190 -9.33 -10.04 -35.95
CA PHE A 190 -9.11 -11.48 -36.05
C PHE A 190 -9.60 -12.05 -37.38
N PRO A 191 -9.04 -11.61 -38.52
CA PRO A 191 -9.47 -12.07 -39.82
C PRO A 191 -9.16 -13.55 -40.05
N PHE A 192 -10.13 -14.24 -40.63
CA PHE A 192 -10.01 -15.63 -41.08
C PHE A 192 -10.83 -15.84 -42.34
N ASN A 193 -10.46 -16.83 -43.13
CA ASN A 193 -11.17 -17.17 -44.36
C ASN A 193 -12.43 -18.03 -44.04
N PRO A 194 -13.65 -17.50 -44.23
CA PRO A 194 -14.89 -18.26 -44.02
C PRO A 194 -15.23 -19.20 -45.19
N GLY A 195 -14.49 -19.13 -46.31
CA GLY A 195 -14.79 -19.78 -47.59
C GLY A 195 -15.40 -18.82 -48.61
N ASN A 196 -15.39 -19.21 -49.88
CA ASN A 196 -15.88 -18.35 -50.99
C ASN A 196 -17.40 -18.14 -50.91
N GLY A 197 -17.84 -16.89 -51.10
CA GLY A 197 -19.24 -16.48 -51.07
C GLY A 197 -19.87 -16.49 -49.67
N ARG A 198 -19.05 -16.53 -48.62
CA ARG A 198 -19.47 -16.55 -47.21
C ARG A 198 -18.83 -15.38 -46.46
N SER A 199 -19.59 -14.72 -45.59
CA SER A 199 -19.11 -13.64 -44.73
C SER A 199 -18.57 -14.16 -43.38
N VAL A 200 -17.78 -13.30 -42.73
CA VAL A 200 -17.48 -13.39 -41.30
C VAL A 200 -18.46 -12.50 -40.56
N GLU A 201 -19.17 -13.06 -39.58
CA GLU A 201 -20.20 -12.38 -38.81
C GLU A 201 -19.80 -12.34 -37.32
N ARG A 202 -20.12 -11.22 -36.66
CA ARG A 202 -20.02 -11.09 -35.21
C ARG A 202 -21.09 -11.94 -34.54
N VAL A 203 -20.70 -12.82 -33.61
CA VAL A 203 -21.60 -13.75 -32.91
C VAL A 203 -22.53 -13.01 -31.93
N ALA A 204 -22.02 -11.98 -31.24
CA ALA A 204 -22.79 -11.13 -30.36
C ALA A 204 -22.45 -9.66 -30.66
N LEU A 205 -23.43 -8.86 -31.04
CA LEU A 205 -23.23 -7.47 -31.48
C LEU A 205 -22.64 -6.55 -30.40
N THR A 206 -22.81 -6.89 -29.13
CA THR A 206 -22.25 -6.17 -27.97
C THR A 206 -20.97 -6.78 -27.40
N GLY A 207 -20.51 -7.91 -27.96
CA GLY A 207 -19.27 -8.55 -27.53
C GLY A 207 -18.03 -7.74 -27.95
N GLY A 208 -16.97 -7.77 -27.14
CA GLY A 208 -15.68 -7.16 -27.48
C GLY A 208 -15.03 -7.80 -28.73
N ASP A 209 -14.10 -7.10 -29.37
CA ASP A 209 -13.35 -7.63 -30.51
C ASP A 209 -12.28 -8.63 -30.03
N VAL A 210 -12.66 -9.90 -30.00
CA VAL A 210 -11.79 -11.05 -29.69
C VAL A 210 -12.09 -12.17 -30.67
N ALA A 211 -11.14 -13.09 -30.90
CA ALA A 211 -11.31 -14.18 -31.87
C ALA A 211 -12.61 -15.00 -31.68
N ALA A 212 -13.06 -15.17 -30.44
CA ALA A 212 -14.29 -15.91 -30.11
C ALA A 212 -15.59 -15.16 -30.48
N SER A 213 -15.51 -13.85 -30.74
CA SER A 213 -16.66 -13.01 -31.11
C SER A 213 -17.03 -13.10 -32.58
N TRP A 214 -16.28 -13.85 -33.40
CA TRP A 214 -16.44 -13.91 -34.84
C TRP A 214 -16.61 -15.35 -35.32
N ALA A 215 -17.55 -15.57 -36.23
CA ALA A 215 -17.77 -16.89 -36.83
C ALA A 215 -18.19 -16.74 -38.30
N ALA A 216 -17.93 -17.78 -39.09
CA ALA A 216 -18.41 -17.82 -40.46
C ALA A 216 -19.94 -17.84 -40.47
N SER A 217 -20.57 -17.07 -41.36
CA SER A 217 -22.02 -17.02 -41.48
C SER A 217 -22.64 -18.42 -41.57
N THR A 218 -23.80 -18.58 -40.93
CA THR A 218 -24.62 -19.79 -41.01
C THR A 218 -25.90 -19.61 -41.81
N CYS A 219 -26.07 -18.46 -42.47
CA CYS A 219 -27.27 -18.17 -43.25
C CYS A 219 -27.52 -19.24 -44.31
N ALA A 220 -28.79 -19.58 -44.52
CA ALA A 220 -29.16 -20.57 -45.52
C ALA A 220 -29.21 -19.95 -46.91
N ARG A 221 -28.66 -20.68 -47.89
CA ARG A 221 -28.71 -20.34 -49.32
C ARG A 221 -30.09 -19.82 -49.77
N ALA A 222 -30.21 -18.52 -50.01
CA ALA A 222 -31.37 -17.96 -50.71
C ALA A 222 -31.39 -18.51 -52.15
N ARG A 223 -32.57 -18.93 -52.64
CA ARG A 223 -32.71 -19.47 -54.01
C ARG A 223 -32.53 -18.36 -55.03
N GLY A 224 -31.32 -18.17 -55.54
CA GLY A 224 -31.06 -17.32 -56.71
C GLY A 224 -29.70 -16.64 -56.77
N ASP A 225 -29.06 -16.40 -55.62
CA ASP A 225 -27.91 -15.48 -55.54
C ASP A 225 -26.57 -16.24 -55.54
N ALA A 226 -25.51 -15.59 -56.04
CA ALA A 226 -24.16 -16.16 -56.08
C ALA A 226 -23.56 -16.28 -54.66
N ASN A 227 -23.55 -15.19 -53.89
CA ASN A 227 -22.95 -15.08 -52.55
C ASN A 227 -24.01 -15.28 -51.45
N ASN A 228 -24.21 -16.51 -50.98
CA ASN A 228 -25.47 -16.91 -50.33
C ASN A 228 -25.35 -17.51 -48.92
N ASP A 229 -24.21 -17.30 -48.26
CA ASP A 229 -24.02 -17.53 -46.83
C ASP A 229 -23.60 -16.20 -46.16
N ALA A 230 -24.52 -15.22 -46.13
CA ALA A 230 -24.30 -13.88 -45.60
C ALA A 230 -25.63 -13.20 -45.18
N SER A 231 -25.58 -12.17 -44.34
CA SER A 231 -26.74 -11.44 -43.77
C SER A 231 -26.80 -9.92 -44.02
N PRO A 232 -26.42 -9.39 -45.19
CA PRO A 232 -26.26 -7.95 -45.36
C PRO A 232 -27.56 -7.15 -45.17
N GLY A 233 -27.48 -6.13 -44.32
CA GLY A 233 -28.54 -5.26 -43.85
C GLY A 233 -29.50 -5.94 -42.86
N ALA A 234 -29.12 -7.07 -42.27
CA ALA A 234 -29.97 -7.88 -41.40
C ALA A 234 -29.19 -8.47 -40.22
N LYS A 235 -29.89 -9.12 -39.29
CA LYS A 235 -29.27 -9.74 -38.13
C LYS A 235 -28.36 -10.91 -38.55
N ASN A 236 -27.14 -10.94 -38.01
CA ASN A 236 -26.17 -12.03 -38.17
C ASN A 236 -26.76 -13.41 -37.86
N CYS A 237 -26.53 -14.36 -38.76
CA CYS A 237 -26.92 -15.76 -38.60
C CYS A 237 -25.98 -16.53 -37.64
N ALA A 238 -24.77 -16.03 -37.40
CA ALA A 238 -23.82 -16.59 -36.45
C ALA A 238 -24.25 -16.42 -34.98
N ASP A 239 -25.24 -15.58 -34.67
CA ASP A 239 -25.76 -15.37 -33.32
C ASP A 239 -26.64 -16.56 -32.84
N PRO A 240 -26.17 -17.38 -31.88
CA PRO A 240 -26.89 -18.57 -31.41
C PRO A 240 -28.17 -18.26 -30.61
N ALA A 241 -28.39 -17.01 -30.16
CA ALA A 241 -29.64 -16.58 -29.53
C ALA A 241 -30.76 -16.29 -30.56
N GLY A 242 -30.46 -16.42 -31.86
CA GLY A 242 -31.30 -16.02 -32.99
C GLY A 242 -32.34 -17.02 -33.51
N ALA A 243 -32.95 -17.89 -32.69
CA ALA A 243 -34.18 -18.57 -33.10
C ALA A 243 -35.42 -17.77 -32.64
N PRO A 244 -36.48 -17.62 -33.47
CA PRO A 244 -37.63 -16.78 -33.14
C PRO A 244 -38.52 -17.50 -32.11
N THR A 245 -38.30 -17.27 -30.82
CA THR A 245 -39.32 -17.53 -29.80
C THR A 245 -39.37 -16.38 -28.81
N GLY A 246 -40.23 -15.39 -29.10
CA GLY A 246 -40.54 -14.30 -28.18
C GLY A 246 -41.20 -14.83 -26.91
N GLY A 247 -40.47 -14.77 -25.80
CA GLY A 247 -40.93 -15.23 -24.49
C GLY A 247 -41.63 -14.15 -23.66
N ARG A 248 -41.59 -12.89 -24.10
CA ARG A 248 -42.01 -11.73 -23.30
C ARG A 248 -43.40 -11.21 -23.68
N ALA A 249 -44.26 -11.02 -22.68
CA ALA A 249 -45.63 -10.53 -22.83
C ALA A 249 -45.68 -8.99 -22.95
N ALA A 250 -46.76 -8.47 -23.54
CA ALA A 250 -46.96 -7.02 -23.69
C ALA A 250 -46.84 -6.27 -22.34
N GLY A 251 -46.06 -5.19 -22.32
CA GLY A 251 -45.71 -4.41 -21.13
C GLY A 251 -44.41 -4.83 -20.42
N GLN A 252 -43.76 -5.94 -20.81
CA GLN A 252 -42.44 -6.30 -20.26
C GLN A 252 -41.31 -5.55 -20.97
N PRO A 253 -40.18 -5.26 -20.29
CA PRO A 253 -39.01 -4.64 -20.92
C PRO A 253 -38.40 -5.58 -21.97
N CYS A 254 -38.15 -5.05 -23.17
CA CYS A 254 -37.38 -5.77 -24.19
C CYS A 254 -35.88 -5.37 -24.03
N PRO A 255 -34.94 -6.32 -24.02
CA PRO A 255 -33.51 -6.01 -23.96
C PRO A 255 -33.04 -5.27 -25.22
N GLU A 256 -31.95 -4.51 -25.11
CA GLU A 256 -31.38 -3.71 -26.20
C GLU A 256 -30.98 -4.62 -27.38
N GLY A 257 -31.57 -4.39 -28.56
CA GLY A 257 -31.52 -5.29 -29.72
C GLY A 257 -32.87 -5.92 -30.03
N GLY A 258 -33.77 -5.14 -30.65
CA GLY A 258 -35.19 -5.49 -30.81
C GLY A 258 -35.47 -6.79 -31.58
N ALA A 259 -36.07 -7.78 -30.90
CA ALA A 259 -37.00 -8.81 -31.44
C ALA A 259 -37.56 -9.80 -30.38
N ASP A 260 -37.26 -9.66 -29.08
CA ASP A 260 -37.58 -10.69 -28.05
C ASP A 260 -39.04 -10.66 -27.51
N CYS A 261 -39.89 -9.81 -28.09
CA CYS A 261 -41.26 -9.62 -27.63
C CYS A 261 -42.17 -10.69 -28.33
N ALA A 262 -43.17 -11.30 -27.66
CA ALA A 262 -43.98 -12.40 -28.22
C ALA A 262 -44.76 -12.04 -29.51
N SER A 263 -45.02 -10.75 -29.71
CA SER A 263 -45.59 -10.14 -30.91
C SER A 263 -44.56 -9.83 -32.00
N GLY A 264 -43.27 -10.00 -31.72
CA GLY A 264 -42.14 -9.53 -32.53
C GLY A 264 -41.92 -8.01 -32.48
N LEU A 265 -42.71 -7.27 -31.68
CA LEU A 265 -42.71 -5.81 -31.69
C LEU A 265 -42.28 -5.21 -30.35
N CYS A 266 -41.21 -4.41 -30.40
CA CYS A 266 -40.74 -3.55 -29.33
C CYS A 266 -41.20 -2.11 -29.59
N ALA A 267 -41.95 -1.52 -28.67
CA ALA A 267 -42.33 -0.11 -28.74
C ALA A 267 -41.46 0.72 -27.81
N VAL A 268 -40.91 1.82 -28.33
CA VAL A 268 -40.19 2.83 -27.57
C VAL A 268 -41.19 3.85 -27.05
N ASN A 269 -41.20 4.09 -25.75
CA ASN A 269 -41.89 5.24 -25.19
C ASN A 269 -41.09 6.49 -25.53
N THR A 270 -41.62 7.33 -26.42
CA THR A 270 -40.94 8.54 -26.91
C THR A 270 -40.76 9.62 -25.84
N VAL A 271 -41.39 9.47 -24.67
CA VAL A 271 -41.26 10.39 -23.53
C VAL A 271 -40.22 9.89 -22.53
N THR A 272 -40.17 8.58 -22.27
CA THR A 272 -39.30 8.00 -21.23
C THR A 272 -38.10 7.23 -21.78
N GLY A 273 -37.97 7.07 -23.10
CA GLY A 273 -36.96 6.25 -23.76
C GLY A 273 -37.12 4.73 -23.54
N ALA A 274 -37.96 4.32 -22.59
CA ALA A 274 -38.13 2.91 -22.21
C ALA A 274 -38.72 2.06 -23.34
N THR A 275 -38.10 0.92 -23.59
CA THR A 275 -38.52 -0.09 -24.56
C THR A 275 -39.39 -1.15 -23.89
N SER A 276 -40.58 -1.42 -24.45
CA SER A 276 -41.47 -2.46 -23.93
C SER A 276 -42.13 -3.28 -25.03
N CYS A 277 -42.45 -4.54 -24.73
CA CYS A 277 -43.22 -5.39 -25.62
C CYS A 277 -44.57 -4.74 -25.89
N ALA A 278 -44.93 -4.52 -27.16
CA ALA A 278 -46.24 -3.99 -27.53
C ALA A 278 -46.99 -4.93 -28.48
N ALA A 279 -48.31 -4.94 -28.37
CA ALA A 279 -49.20 -5.75 -29.22
C ALA A 279 -50.14 -4.83 -30.00
N SER A 280 -50.56 -5.25 -31.20
CA SER A 280 -51.59 -4.49 -31.93
C SER A 280 -52.91 -4.52 -31.17
N CYS A 281 -53.58 -3.37 -31.11
CA CYS A 281 -54.99 -3.27 -30.79
C CYS A 281 -55.86 -2.92 -32.02
N ALA A 282 -55.29 -3.01 -33.23
CA ALA A 282 -56.03 -2.75 -34.46
C ALA A 282 -57.20 -3.74 -34.63
N GLY A 283 -58.30 -3.27 -35.22
CA GLY A 283 -59.46 -4.12 -35.49
C GLY A 283 -60.30 -4.51 -34.27
N GLY A 284 -60.11 -3.87 -33.10
CA GLY A 284 -60.93 -4.08 -31.90
C GLY A 284 -60.37 -5.10 -30.91
N ALA A 285 -59.09 -5.46 -31.01
CA ALA A 285 -58.44 -6.31 -30.02
C ALA A 285 -58.24 -5.54 -28.70
N SER A 286 -58.60 -6.16 -27.56
CA SER A 286 -58.53 -5.56 -26.24
C SER A 286 -57.10 -5.59 -25.67
N CYS A 287 -56.64 -4.48 -25.10
CA CYS A 287 -55.33 -4.40 -24.46
C CYS A 287 -55.28 -5.10 -23.09
N PRO A 288 -54.12 -5.67 -22.70
CA PRO A 288 -53.90 -6.21 -21.36
C PRO A 288 -54.06 -5.15 -20.25
N ALA A 289 -54.37 -5.61 -19.03
CA ALA A 289 -54.53 -4.73 -17.87
C ALA A 289 -53.24 -3.92 -17.60
N GLY A 290 -53.40 -2.60 -17.39
CA GLY A 290 -52.26 -1.67 -17.19
C GLY A 290 -51.73 -1.02 -18.49
N THR A 291 -52.36 -1.31 -19.63
CA THR A 291 -52.01 -0.69 -20.94
C THR A 291 -53.24 -0.09 -21.62
N ALA A 292 -53.03 0.96 -22.41
CA ALA A 292 -54.02 1.64 -23.22
C ALA A 292 -53.71 1.48 -24.72
N CYS A 293 -54.76 1.46 -25.56
CA CYS A 293 -54.62 1.41 -27.00
C CYS A 293 -54.36 2.81 -27.56
N VAL A 294 -53.23 3.01 -28.22
CA VAL A 294 -52.78 4.31 -28.71
C VAL A 294 -52.48 4.22 -30.20
N ALA A 295 -52.75 5.29 -30.95
CA ALA A 295 -52.45 5.36 -32.38
C ALA A 295 -50.93 5.42 -32.59
N SER A 296 -50.43 4.66 -33.56
CA SER A 296 -49.02 4.63 -33.94
C SER A 296 -48.84 5.20 -35.35
N LEU A 297 -47.69 5.81 -35.59
CA LEU A 297 -47.30 6.37 -36.89
C LEU A 297 -46.77 5.30 -37.86
N ASP A 298 -46.56 4.08 -37.37
CA ASP A 298 -46.17 2.93 -38.19
C ASP A 298 -47.37 2.42 -39.01
N ALA A 299 -47.24 2.47 -40.34
CA ALA A 299 -48.26 2.03 -41.28
C ALA A 299 -48.57 0.52 -41.18
N THR A 300 -47.66 -0.28 -40.62
CA THR A 300 -47.86 -1.72 -40.40
C THR A 300 -48.59 -2.02 -39.09
N TRP A 301 -48.55 -1.11 -38.10
CA TRP A 301 -49.18 -1.26 -36.80
C TRP A 301 -49.94 0.02 -36.42
N PRO A 302 -51.16 0.25 -36.96
CA PRO A 302 -51.83 1.56 -36.84
C PRO A 302 -52.28 1.89 -35.41
N SER A 303 -52.39 0.90 -34.53
CA SER A 303 -52.68 1.10 -33.11
C SER A 303 -52.07 0.00 -32.24
N LEU A 304 -51.48 0.39 -31.10
CA LEU A 304 -50.68 -0.45 -30.20
C LEU A 304 -51.14 -0.34 -28.76
N CYS A 305 -51.02 -1.43 -28.00
CA CYS A 305 -51.16 -1.42 -26.55
C CYS A 305 -49.86 -0.94 -25.89
N VAL A 306 -49.89 0.21 -25.24
CA VAL A 306 -48.74 0.78 -24.50
C VAL A 306 -49.16 1.12 -23.08
N VAL A 307 -48.20 1.21 -22.15
CA VAL A 307 -48.48 1.64 -20.76
C VAL A 307 -49.07 3.05 -20.72
N ASP A 308 -50.14 3.22 -19.95
CA ASP A 308 -50.97 4.45 -19.92
C ASP A 308 -50.19 5.64 -19.31
N ALA A 309 -49.79 6.60 -20.15
CA ALA A 309 -49.07 7.82 -19.75
C ALA A 309 -49.98 8.94 -19.19
N SER A 310 -51.25 8.65 -18.89
CA SER A 310 -52.14 9.62 -18.22
C SER A 310 -52.11 9.55 -16.68
N ALA A 311 -51.29 8.68 -16.09
CA ALA A 311 -50.86 8.81 -14.70
C ALA A 311 -49.85 9.97 -14.60
N PRO A 312 -49.92 10.87 -13.59
CA PRO A 312 -48.95 11.94 -13.44
C PRO A 312 -47.55 11.33 -13.40
N ALA A 313 -46.68 11.78 -14.31
CA ALA A 313 -45.29 11.34 -14.34
C ALA A 313 -44.69 11.59 -12.96
N ALA A 314 -44.21 10.51 -12.32
CA ALA A 314 -43.41 10.64 -11.11
C ALA A 314 -42.26 11.60 -11.41
N ALA A 315 -41.94 12.48 -10.44
CA ALA A 315 -40.80 13.36 -10.58
C ALA A 315 -39.54 12.54 -10.89
N PRO A 316 -38.62 13.03 -11.75
CA PRO A 316 -37.34 12.38 -11.98
C PRO A 316 -36.63 12.14 -10.64
N ALA A 317 -36.09 10.94 -10.43
CA ALA A 317 -35.41 10.56 -9.20
C ALA A 317 -33.99 11.14 -9.18
N VAL A 318 -33.91 12.43 -8.90
CA VAL A 318 -32.66 13.20 -8.80
C VAL A 318 -32.66 14.03 -7.52
N VAL A 319 -31.46 14.28 -6.98
CA VAL A 319 -31.25 15.08 -5.77
C VAL A 319 -30.14 16.11 -6.02
N ILE A 320 -30.19 17.24 -5.33
CA ILE A 320 -29.09 18.20 -5.22
C ILE A 320 -27.94 17.49 -4.51
N ASN A 321 -26.78 17.40 -5.17
CA ASN A 321 -25.62 16.66 -4.69
C ASN A 321 -24.56 17.59 -4.11
N GLU A 322 -24.36 18.74 -4.74
CA GLU A 322 -23.38 19.73 -4.33
C GLU A 322 -23.85 21.12 -4.76
N LEU A 323 -23.50 22.15 -3.99
CA LEU A 323 -23.64 23.53 -4.44
C LEU A 323 -22.51 24.40 -3.90
N VAL A 324 -22.16 25.43 -4.65
CA VAL A 324 -21.34 26.57 -4.21
C VAL A 324 -22.16 27.81 -4.51
N TYR A 325 -22.60 28.54 -3.49
CA TYR A 325 -23.38 29.78 -3.67
C TYR A 325 -22.55 31.05 -3.42
N ASP A 326 -21.50 30.96 -2.60
CA ASP A 326 -20.59 32.07 -2.30
C ASP A 326 -19.24 31.79 -3.01
N GLY A 327 -18.99 32.41 -4.16
CA GLY A 327 -17.76 32.20 -4.94
C GLY A 327 -16.65 33.19 -4.54
N PRO A 328 -15.35 32.85 -4.64
CA PRO A 328 -14.28 33.78 -4.30
C PRO A 328 -14.30 35.03 -5.18
N GLY A 329 -14.45 36.20 -4.55
CA GLY A 329 -14.37 37.50 -5.21
C GLY A 329 -15.70 37.96 -5.80
N SER A 330 -15.94 37.66 -7.09
CA SER A 330 -17.27 37.80 -7.69
C SER A 330 -17.99 36.47 -7.64
N ASP A 331 -19.31 36.48 -7.41
CA ASP A 331 -20.19 35.29 -7.32
C ASP A 331 -20.39 34.61 -8.69
N THR A 332 -19.28 34.34 -9.37
CA THR A 332 -19.21 33.76 -10.71
C THR A 332 -18.60 32.37 -10.71
N GLU A 333 -17.85 32.01 -9.66
CA GLU A 333 -17.33 30.66 -9.41
C GLU A 333 -18.34 29.86 -8.57
N VAL A 334 -19.56 29.71 -9.08
CA VAL A 334 -20.71 29.15 -8.37
C VAL A 334 -21.42 28.11 -9.23
N PHE A 335 -21.94 27.05 -8.62
CA PHE A 335 -22.69 25.99 -9.32
C PHE A 335 -23.66 25.26 -8.40
N VAL A 336 -24.58 24.52 -9.02
CA VAL A 336 -25.38 23.48 -8.37
C VAL A 336 -25.25 22.20 -9.18
N GLU A 337 -24.93 21.11 -8.52
CA GLU A 337 -24.83 19.78 -9.09
C GLU A 337 -26.01 18.91 -8.63
N LEU A 338 -26.53 18.10 -9.57
CA LEU A 338 -27.52 17.07 -9.29
C LEU A 338 -26.92 15.68 -9.42
N ARG A 339 -27.37 14.75 -8.58
CA ARG A 339 -27.11 13.31 -8.71
C ARG A 339 -28.34 12.58 -9.21
N GLY A 340 -28.16 11.72 -10.20
CA GLY A 340 -29.22 10.88 -10.75
C GLY A 340 -28.69 9.62 -11.44
N ALA A 341 -29.60 8.74 -11.85
CA ALA A 341 -29.22 7.63 -12.72
C ALA A 341 -28.79 8.17 -14.10
N PRO A 342 -27.71 7.64 -14.71
CA PRO A 342 -27.31 8.01 -16.07
C PRO A 342 -28.47 7.96 -17.07
N GLY A 343 -28.58 9.00 -17.91
CA GLY A 343 -29.66 9.15 -18.90
C GLY A 343 -30.98 9.67 -18.33
N THR A 344 -31.07 10.02 -17.05
CA THR A 344 -32.27 10.65 -16.48
C THR A 344 -32.52 12.01 -17.15
N VAL A 345 -33.68 12.17 -17.78
CA VAL A 345 -34.09 13.43 -18.46
C VAL A 345 -34.54 14.46 -17.42
N LEU A 346 -34.00 15.67 -17.51
CA LEU A 346 -34.27 16.75 -16.56
C LEU A 346 -35.29 17.78 -17.06
N ASP A 347 -35.77 17.64 -18.30
CA ASP A 347 -36.76 18.54 -18.91
C ASP A 347 -38.02 18.66 -18.05
N GLY A 348 -38.30 19.87 -17.54
CA GLY A 348 -39.45 20.16 -16.69
C GLY A 348 -39.13 20.28 -15.19
N LEU A 349 -37.88 19.98 -14.80
CA LEU A 349 -37.33 20.37 -13.50
C LEU A 349 -36.87 21.83 -13.52
N GLU A 350 -36.97 22.50 -12.37
CA GLU A 350 -36.51 23.87 -12.16
C GLU A 350 -35.75 23.99 -10.84
N LEU A 351 -34.55 24.57 -10.85
CA LEU A 351 -33.83 25.02 -9.65
C LEU A 351 -34.31 26.42 -9.28
N VAL A 352 -34.68 26.65 -8.01
CA VAL A 352 -35.25 27.91 -7.54
C VAL A 352 -34.63 28.30 -6.20
N GLY A 353 -34.06 29.51 -6.13
CA GLY A 353 -33.64 30.11 -4.86
C GLY A 353 -34.86 30.64 -4.09
N VAL A 354 -34.86 30.50 -2.77
CA VAL A 354 -35.88 31.03 -1.86
C VAL A 354 -35.20 31.90 -0.84
N ASN A 355 -35.62 33.16 -0.78
CA ASN A 355 -35.01 34.14 0.10
C ASN A 355 -35.42 33.87 1.56
N GLY A 356 -34.48 33.55 2.45
CA GLY A 356 -34.83 33.21 3.82
C GLY A 356 -35.18 34.40 4.71
N ALA A 357 -35.06 35.64 4.23
CA ALA A 357 -35.58 36.80 4.95
C ALA A 357 -37.10 36.97 4.78
N ASN A 358 -37.68 36.61 3.63
CA ASN A 358 -39.08 36.90 3.32
C ASN A 358 -39.88 35.78 2.61
N GLY A 359 -39.22 34.70 2.19
CA GLY A 359 -39.81 33.55 1.50
C GLY A 359 -40.04 33.73 0.00
N ASP A 360 -39.59 34.83 -0.60
CA ASP A 360 -39.76 35.08 -2.04
C ASP A 360 -38.85 34.17 -2.87
N ALA A 361 -39.39 33.64 -3.98
CA ALA A 361 -38.62 32.84 -4.94
C ALA A 361 -37.83 33.73 -5.91
N TYR A 362 -36.58 33.36 -6.23
CA TYR A 362 -35.69 34.04 -7.17
C TYR A 362 -34.77 33.03 -7.88
N GLY A 363 -33.91 33.49 -8.80
CA GLY A 363 -32.86 32.65 -9.39
C GLY A 363 -33.35 31.44 -10.20
N ALA A 364 -34.58 31.45 -10.72
CA ALA A 364 -35.22 30.28 -11.34
C ALA A 364 -34.53 29.82 -12.64
N VAL A 365 -33.96 28.61 -12.62
CA VAL A 365 -33.28 27.94 -13.75
C VAL A 365 -34.07 26.72 -14.19
N ALA A 366 -34.63 26.78 -15.40
CA ALA A 366 -35.21 25.60 -16.04
C ALA A 366 -34.07 24.66 -16.48
N LEU A 367 -34.15 23.40 -16.09
CA LEU A 367 -33.17 22.38 -16.47
C LEU A 367 -33.52 21.80 -17.83
N SER A 368 -32.49 21.47 -18.59
CA SER A 368 -32.61 20.82 -19.90
C SER A 368 -31.45 19.88 -20.13
N GLY A 369 -31.72 18.70 -20.70
CA GLY A 369 -30.70 17.68 -20.95
C GLY A 369 -30.90 16.42 -20.12
N VAL A 370 -29.82 15.63 -20.00
CA VAL A 370 -29.82 14.34 -19.30
C VAL A 370 -28.64 14.25 -18.35
N VAL A 371 -28.82 13.54 -17.23
CA VAL A 371 -27.72 13.19 -16.33
C VAL A 371 -26.68 12.34 -17.09
N GLY A 372 -25.41 12.70 -16.97
CA GLY A 372 -24.28 12.06 -17.66
C GLY A 372 -24.05 10.60 -17.25
N ALA A 373 -23.12 9.94 -17.94
CA ALA A 373 -22.72 8.55 -17.61
C ALA A 373 -22.03 8.42 -16.24
N ASP A 374 -21.43 9.52 -15.80
CA ASP A 374 -20.85 9.72 -14.46
C ASP A 374 -21.93 9.81 -13.35
N GLY A 375 -23.19 10.06 -13.71
CA GLY A 375 -24.31 10.19 -12.79
C GLY A 375 -24.49 11.59 -12.21
N TYR A 376 -23.75 12.59 -12.71
CA TYR A 376 -23.83 13.98 -12.26
C TYR A 376 -24.45 14.87 -13.35
N PHE A 377 -24.99 16.02 -12.92
CA PHE A 377 -25.44 17.07 -13.82
C PHE A 377 -25.12 18.44 -13.21
N VAL A 378 -24.16 19.16 -13.77
CA VAL A 378 -23.63 20.41 -13.22
C VAL A 378 -24.23 21.62 -13.92
N VAL A 379 -24.86 22.51 -13.14
CA VAL A 379 -25.36 23.81 -13.60
C VAL A 379 -24.46 24.92 -13.05
N ALA A 380 -23.65 25.55 -13.90
CA ALA A 380 -22.67 26.55 -13.50
C ALA A 380 -23.00 27.97 -14.01
N HIS A 381 -22.49 28.98 -13.31
CA HIS A 381 -22.54 30.35 -13.78
C HIS A 381 -21.57 30.54 -14.99
N PRO A 382 -21.97 31.22 -16.09
CA PRO A 382 -21.16 31.37 -17.31
C PRO A 382 -19.88 32.21 -17.14
N GLY A 383 -19.70 32.85 -15.98
CA GLY A 383 -18.51 33.62 -15.61
C GLY A 383 -17.46 32.83 -14.82
N GLY A 384 -17.68 31.53 -14.59
CA GLY A 384 -16.76 30.69 -13.82
C GLY A 384 -15.43 30.40 -14.53
N SER A 385 -14.53 29.75 -13.80
CA SER A 385 -13.23 29.32 -14.27
C SER A 385 -13.33 28.33 -15.43
N ALA A 386 -12.25 28.18 -16.20
CA ALA A 386 -12.21 27.23 -17.30
C ALA A 386 -12.43 25.78 -16.83
N ALA A 387 -12.05 25.45 -15.60
CA ALA A 387 -12.26 24.13 -15.01
C ALA A 387 -13.75 23.89 -14.71
N LEU A 388 -14.41 24.84 -14.03
CA LEU A 388 -15.84 24.76 -13.75
C LEU A 388 -16.68 24.72 -15.03
N LEU A 389 -16.34 25.54 -16.03
CA LEU A 389 -17.02 25.56 -17.32
C LEU A 389 -16.82 24.26 -18.12
N ALA A 390 -15.72 23.55 -17.92
CA ALA A 390 -15.47 22.25 -18.56
C ALA A 390 -16.28 21.12 -17.91
N ALA A 391 -16.59 21.24 -16.61
CA ALA A 391 -17.43 20.31 -15.87
C ALA A 391 -18.94 20.58 -16.03
N ALA A 392 -19.33 21.77 -16.50
CA ALA A 392 -20.72 22.18 -16.59
C ALA A 392 -21.48 21.52 -17.76
N ASP A 393 -22.60 20.86 -17.44
CA ASP A 393 -23.56 20.36 -18.43
C ASP A 393 -24.51 21.46 -18.93
N GLN A 394 -24.79 22.45 -18.06
CA GLN A 394 -25.63 23.59 -18.38
C GLN A 394 -25.07 24.88 -17.79
N LEU A 395 -25.10 25.97 -18.58
CA LEU A 395 -24.68 27.29 -18.13
C LEU A 395 -25.90 28.19 -17.88
N SER A 396 -25.93 28.88 -16.74
CA SER A 396 -27.00 29.84 -16.42
C SER A 396 -26.51 30.95 -15.51
N ALA A 397 -26.64 32.20 -15.95
CA ALA A 397 -26.32 33.39 -15.15
C ALA A 397 -27.28 33.63 -13.97
N LYS A 398 -28.24 32.72 -13.75
CA LYS A 398 -29.16 32.76 -12.62
C LYS A 398 -28.77 31.79 -11.49
N VAL A 399 -27.74 30.97 -11.70
CA VAL A 399 -27.07 30.26 -10.62
C VAL A 399 -26.15 31.27 -9.94
N ASP A 400 -26.76 32.06 -9.07
CA ASP A 400 -26.18 33.18 -8.31
C ASP A 400 -27.10 33.33 -7.08
N PHE A 401 -26.95 32.38 -6.15
CA PHE A 401 -27.80 32.27 -4.98
C PHE A 401 -27.21 33.07 -3.83
N GLN A 402 -28.08 33.65 -2.99
CA GLN A 402 -27.66 34.60 -1.96
C GLN A 402 -26.96 33.91 -0.78
N ASN A 403 -25.99 34.62 -0.17
CA ASN A 403 -25.13 34.15 0.91
C ASN A 403 -25.77 34.26 2.32
N GLY A 404 -27.08 34.50 2.43
CA GLY A 404 -27.79 34.58 3.70
C GLY A 404 -28.38 33.23 4.09
N PRO A 405 -29.10 33.10 5.22
CA PRO A 405 -29.92 31.92 5.40
C PRO A 405 -30.94 31.91 4.25
N ASP A 406 -30.75 31.01 3.30
CA ASP A 406 -31.47 30.92 2.04
C ASP A 406 -31.66 29.44 1.69
N SER A 407 -32.44 29.15 0.66
CA SER A 407 -32.64 27.77 0.22
C SER A 407 -32.64 27.63 -1.29
N VAL A 408 -32.08 26.54 -1.80
CA VAL A 408 -32.20 26.11 -3.19
C VAL A 408 -33.16 24.94 -3.24
N VAL A 409 -34.22 25.06 -4.03
CA VAL A 409 -35.29 24.07 -4.15
C VAL A 409 -35.34 23.57 -5.58
N LEU A 410 -35.24 22.26 -5.75
CA LEU A 410 -35.47 21.57 -7.01
C LEU A 410 -36.97 21.25 -7.14
N ARG A 411 -37.63 21.71 -8.22
CA ARG A 411 -39.08 21.58 -8.39
C ARG A 411 -39.46 20.82 -9.65
N TRP A 412 -40.48 19.98 -9.54
CA TRP A 412 -41.16 19.31 -10.66
C TRP A 412 -42.62 19.74 -10.69
N GLN A 413 -43.05 20.40 -11.77
CA GLN A 413 -44.43 20.90 -11.94
C GLN A 413 -44.94 21.78 -10.78
N GLY A 414 -44.02 22.46 -10.10
CA GLY A 414 -44.31 23.36 -8.97
C GLY A 414 -44.19 22.72 -7.59
N GLU A 415 -44.03 21.40 -7.48
CA GLU A 415 -43.81 20.68 -6.22
C GLU A 415 -42.30 20.48 -5.99
N ALA A 416 -41.87 20.52 -4.72
CA ALA A 416 -40.47 20.26 -4.37
C ALA A 416 -40.12 18.76 -4.55
N VAL A 417 -38.98 18.51 -5.17
CA VAL A 417 -38.39 17.17 -5.38
C VAL A 417 -37.27 16.92 -4.38
N ASP A 418 -36.43 17.93 -4.17
CA ASP A 418 -35.36 18.00 -3.17
C ASP A 418 -35.13 19.48 -2.82
N ALA A 419 -34.60 19.78 -1.64
CA ALA A 419 -34.28 21.13 -1.24
C ALA A 419 -33.13 21.20 -0.25
N VAL A 420 -32.25 22.19 -0.41
CA VAL A 420 -31.16 22.49 0.52
C VAL A 420 -31.34 23.88 1.08
N GLY A 421 -31.54 23.98 2.40
CA GLY A 421 -31.45 25.24 3.12
C GLY A 421 -30.13 25.32 3.88
N TYR A 422 -29.44 26.46 3.77
CA TYR A 422 -28.11 26.68 4.35
C TYR A 422 -28.10 27.96 5.17
N GLY A 423 -27.20 28.06 6.15
CA GLY A 423 -27.10 29.19 7.07
C GLY A 423 -28.03 29.12 8.30
N VAL A 424 -28.02 30.19 9.11
CA VAL A 424 -28.70 30.22 10.42
C VAL A 424 -30.12 30.80 10.34
N PHE A 425 -31.13 29.94 10.46
CA PHE A 425 -32.55 30.33 10.46
C PHE A 425 -33.07 30.68 11.86
N GLY A 426 -33.27 31.97 12.13
CA GLY A 426 -33.83 32.50 13.38
C GLY A 426 -35.33 32.80 13.34
N ALA A 427 -35.89 33.31 14.44
CA ALA A 427 -37.28 33.74 14.49
C ALA A 427 -37.56 34.88 13.50
N GLY A 428 -38.48 34.65 12.55
CA GLY A 428 -38.83 35.61 11.50
C GLY A 428 -38.16 35.36 10.14
N THR A 429 -37.35 34.31 10.02
CA THR A 429 -36.81 33.81 8.74
C THR A 429 -37.73 32.74 8.12
N SER A 430 -37.57 32.49 6.82
CA SER A 430 -38.35 31.52 6.03
C SER A 430 -37.44 30.40 5.54
N PHE A 431 -37.59 29.20 6.10
CA PHE A 431 -36.83 28.01 5.69
C PHE A 431 -37.60 27.22 4.63
N ALA A 432 -36.96 26.90 3.51
CA ALA A 432 -37.53 26.07 2.43
C ALA A 432 -36.68 24.85 2.07
N GLY A 433 -35.68 24.52 2.89
CA GLY A 433 -34.92 23.27 2.82
C GLY A 433 -35.60 22.09 3.50
N GLU A 434 -34.86 21.01 3.69
CA GLU A 434 -35.33 19.77 4.30
C GLU A 434 -34.75 19.58 5.70
N GLY A 435 -35.62 19.21 6.65
CA GLY A 435 -35.22 18.96 8.04
C GLY A 435 -34.53 20.17 8.69
N ALA A 436 -33.31 19.96 9.19
CA ALA A 436 -32.47 21.03 9.75
C ALA A 436 -31.54 21.59 8.67
N ALA A 437 -31.29 22.91 8.69
CA ALA A 437 -30.42 23.59 7.73
C ALA A 437 -28.99 23.04 7.76
N ALA A 438 -28.38 23.00 6.58
CA ALA A 438 -26.96 22.68 6.41
C ALA A 438 -26.05 23.80 6.96
N ALA A 439 -24.76 23.48 7.07
CA ALA A 439 -23.73 24.45 7.47
C ALA A 439 -23.69 25.66 6.50
N ASP A 440 -23.23 26.80 7.02
CA ASP A 440 -23.01 28.01 6.23
C ASP A 440 -21.63 27.92 5.57
N GLN A 441 -21.56 28.14 4.26
CA GLN A 441 -20.32 28.14 3.48
C GLN A 441 -19.56 29.46 3.66
N GLY A 442 -18.22 29.40 3.69
CA GLY A 442 -17.34 30.50 3.35
C GLY A 442 -17.14 30.66 1.83
N PRO A 443 -16.55 31.77 1.36
CA PRO A 443 -16.32 32.01 -0.07
C PRO A 443 -15.44 30.92 -0.70
N GLY A 444 -15.99 30.21 -1.69
CA GLY A 444 -15.33 29.15 -2.46
C GLY A 444 -15.46 27.74 -1.89
N GLU A 445 -16.19 27.56 -0.79
CA GLU A 445 -16.46 26.24 -0.20
C GLU A 445 -17.67 25.56 -0.84
N GLY A 446 -17.59 24.24 -1.01
CA GLY A 446 -18.69 23.40 -1.47
C GLY A 446 -19.53 22.88 -0.31
N LEU A 447 -20.85 22.85 -0.48
CA LEU A 447 -21.75 22.16 0.43
C LEU A 447 -22.14 20.88 -0.28
N SER A 448 -21.51 19.81 0.16
CA SER A 448 -21.47 18.51 -0.49
C SER A 448 -22.31 17.50 0.26
N ARG A 449 -23.15 16.74 -0.46
CA ARG A 449 -23.94 15.64 0.09
C ARG A 449 -23.05 14.41 0.32
N LEU A 450 -22.96 13.90 1.54
CA LEU A 450 -22.04 12.82 1.93
C LEU A 450 -22.74 11.63 2.60
N PRO A 451 -22.65 10.41 2.04
CA PRO A 451 -22.16 10.09 0.69
C PRO A 451 -23.10 10.63 -0.41
N ASP A 452 -22.58 10.76 -1.63
CA ASP A 452 -23.32 11.24 -2.80
C ASP A 452 -24.71 10.62 -2.96
N GLY A 453 -25.67 11.46 -3.34
CA GLY A 453 -27.04 11.05 -3.61
C GLY A 453 -27.81 10.53 -2.40
N ARG A 454 -27.21 10.50 -1.20
CA ARG A 454 -27.90 10.07 0.03
C ARG A 454 -28.79 11.19 0.55
N ASP A 455 -30.09 10.93 0.52
CA ASP A 455 -31.08 11.85 1.04
C ASP A 455 -31.87 11.22 2.19
N THR A 456 -31.66 11.75 3.40
CA THR A 456 -32.42 11.35 4.60
C THR A 456 -33.56 12.33 4.90
N GLY A 457 -33.74 13.36 4.07
CA GLY A 457 -34.69 14.45 4.28
C GLY A 457 -34.24 15.43 5.37
N SER A 458 -32.93 15.54 5.64
CA SER A 458 -32.38 16.48 6.61
C SER A 458 -31.05 17.04 6.14
N ASN A 459 -31.03 18.32 5.72
CA ASN A 459 -29.83 18.92 5.13
C ASN A 459 -28.61 18.88 6.07
N ALA A 460 -28.79 19.10 7.37
CA ALA A 460 -27.70 19.02 8.37
C ALA A 460 -27.09 17.60 8.55
N ALA A 461 -27.81 16.55 8.16
CA ALA A 461 -27.34 15.18 8.26
C ALA A 461 -26.73 14.67 6.95
N ASP A 462 -27.16 15.26 5.84
CA ASP A 462 -26.82 14.82 4.50
C ASP A 462 -25.70 15.67 3.88
N PHE A 463 -25.54 16.94 4.27
CA PHE A 463 -24.54 17.85 3.72
C PHE A 463 -23.46 18.25 4.73
N ALA A 464 -22.22 18.34 4.25
CA ALA A 464 -21.09 18.93 4.97
C ALA A 464 -20.29 19.87 4.07
N LEU A 465 -19.50 20.75 4.68
CA LEU A 465 -18.53 21.57 3.95
C LEU A 465 -17.42 20.66 3.41
N ALA A 466 -17.08 20.81 2.13
CA ALA A 466 -16.01 20.08 1.45
C ALA A 466 -15.45 20.92 0.27
N PRO A 467 -14.24 20.62 -0.23
CA PRO A 467 -13.74 21.23 -1.45
C PRO A 467 -14.70 20.97 -2.62
N PRO A 468 -15.01 21.97 -3.47
CA PRO A 468 -15.93 21.78 -4.58
C PRO A 468 -15.48 20.71 -5.58
N THR A 469 -16.35 19.78 -5.94
CA THR A 469 -16.07 18.65 -6.85
C THR A 469 -17.03 18.59 -8.06
N PRO A 470 -17.18 19.67 -8.86
CA PRO A 470 -18.13 19.68 -9.97
C PRO A 470 -17.85 18.57 -10.98
N GLY A 471 -18.85 17.71 -11.20
CA GLY A 471 -18.81 16.57 -12.12
C GLY A 471 -18.07 15.35 -11.58
N ALA A 472 -17.79 15.30 -10.27
CA ALA A 472 -17.03 14.24 -9.62
C ALA A 472 -17.65 13.84 -8.27
N PRO A 473 -17.29 12.66 -7.72
CA PRO A 473 -17.81 12.26 -6.41
C PRO A 473 -17.41 13.20 -5.29
N ASN A 474 -18.36 13.53 -4.41
CA ASN A 474 -18.08 14.37 -3.25
C ASN A 474 -17.13 13.60 -2.33
N ALA A 475 -15.99 14.20 -2.03
CA ALA A 475 -15.13 13.74 -0.96
C ALA A 475 -15.61 14.42 0.34
N ALA A 476 -15.59 13.70 1.46
CA ALA A 476 -15.59 14.39 2.75
C ALA A 476 -14.43 15.40 2.75
N ALA A 477 -14.58 16.54 3.45
CA ALA A 477 -13.45 17.43 3.74
C ALA A 477 -12.24 16.56 4.02
N ALA A 478 -11.21 16.71 3.18
CA ALA A 478 -10.13 15.74 3.14
C ALA A 478 -9.62 15.57 4.57
N ALA A 479 -9.63 14.33 5.07
CA ALA A 479 -8.73 13.99 6.16
C ALA A 479 -7.35 14.54 5.75
N PRO A 480 -6.55 15.07 6.69
CA PRO A 480 -5.26 15.67 6.35
C PRO A 480 -4.55 14.82 5.31
N LYS A 481 -4.22 15.40 4.14
CA LYS A 481 -3.48 14.66 3.09
C LYS A 481 -2.15 14.10 3.63
N VAL A 482 -1.72 14.63 4.76
CA VAL A 482 -0.71 14.11 5.66
C VAL A 482 -1.28 12.90 6.41
N ALA A 483 -1.24 11.72 5.78
CA ALA A 483 -1.66 10.46 6.39
C ALA A 483 -0.64 9.89 7.40
N SER A 484 0.55 10.47 7.47
CA SER A 484 1.64 10.10 8.36
C SER A 484 2.15 11.33 9.10
N ARG A 485 2.38 11.19 10.42
CA ARG A 485 2.94 12.24 11.28
C ARG A 485 4.25 12.78 10.70
N LEU A 486 4.42 14.09 10.66
CA LEU A 486 5.65 14.79 10.29
C LEU A 486 6.27 15.37 11.55
N LEU A 487 7.59 15.34 11.66
CA LEU A 487 8.32 15.78 12.85
C LEU A 487 9.25 16.94 12.50
N ILE A 488 9.30 17.98 13.31
CA ILE A 488 10.41 18.93 13.38
C ILE A 488 11.60 18.15 13.94
N SER A 489 12.62 17.92 13.12
CA SER A 489 13.81 17.13 13.49
C SER A 489 14.96 17.98 13.98
N GLU A 490 15.11 19.21 13.50
CA GLU A 490 16.20 20.08 13.91
C GLU A 490 15.87 21.56 13.75
N VAL A 491 16.26 22.38 14.73
CA VAL A 491 16.17 23.84 14.66
C VAL A 491 17.52 24.45 14.99
N VAL A 492 18.02 25.32 14.10
CA VAL A 492 19.22 26.12 14.35
C VAL A 492 18.80 27.56 14.49
N VAL A 493 19.16 28.18 15.61
CA VAL A 493 18.86 29.59 15.90
C VAL A 493 20.09 30.49 15.81
N SER A 494 21.28 29.90 15.71
CA SER A 494 22.55 30.63 15.75
C SER A 494 23.67 29.88 15.06
N PRO A 495 24.56 30.57 14.31
CA PRO A 495 24.51 32.01 14.02
C PRO A 495 23.28 32.37 13.15
N THR A 496 22.84 33.64 13.14
CA THR A 496 21.67 34.07 12.36
C THR A 496 21.76 33.68 10.88
N ALA A 497 22.96 33.72 10.29
CA ALA A 497 23.23 33.29 8.91
C ALA A 497 22.99 31.79 8.63
N ALA A 498 22.82 30.99 9.69
CA ALA A 498 22.63 29.54 9.67
C ALA A 498 21.23 29.13 10.16
N GLU A 499 20.32 30.09 10.39
CA GLU A 499 18.99 29.80 10.92
C GLU A 499 18.21 28.88 9.99
N MET A 500 17.69 27.79 10.58
CA MET A 500 17.05 26.73 9.83
C MET A 500 16.01 25.96 10.64
N VAL A 501 15.06 25.40 9.91
CA VAL A 501 14.11 24.40 10.39
C VAL A 501 14.24 23.17 9.52
N GLU A 502 14.35 22.00 10.13
CA GLU A 502 14.34 20.71 9.45
C GLU A 502 13.13 19.88 9.85
N ILE A 503 12.52 19.20 8.88
CA ILE A 503 11.36 18.33 9.04
C ILE A 503 11.69 16.92 8.55
N LEU A 504 11.34 15.91 9.35
CA LEU A 504 11.43 14.48 9.08
C LEU A 504 10.05 13.91 8.78
N ASN A 505 9.96 13.06 7.76
CA ASN A 505 8.86 12.12 7.58
C ASN A 505 9.23 10.73 8.13
N PRO A 506 8.86 10.37 9.38
CA PRO A 506 9.10 9.04 9.93
C PRO A 506 8.22 7.94 9.31
N GLY A 507 7.23 8.32 8.51
CA GLY A 507 6.28 7.40 7.89
C GLY A 507 6.89 6.56 6.77
N SER A 508 6.15 5.50 6.38
CA SER A 508 6.52 4.59 5.29
C SER A 508 6.04 5.03 3.91
N ALA A 509 5.33 6.16 3.81
CA ALA A 509 4.77 6.70 2.57
C ALA A 509 5.22 8.16 2.35
N PRO A 510 5.37 8.61 1.09
CA PRO A 510 5.66 10.00 0.79
C PRO A 510 4.49 10.90 1.21
N VAL A 511 4.81 12.09 1.71
CA VAL A 511 3.82 13.10 2.15
C VAL A 511 3.84 14.30 1.22
N ASP A 512 2.66 14.74 0.80
CA ASP A 512 2.45 16.02 0.11
C ASP A 512 2.46 17.17 1.12
N LEU A 513 3.39 18.11 0.95
CA LEU A 513 3.57 19.27 1.83
C LEU A 513 2.77 20.49 1.36
N SER A 514 2.06 20.43 0.23
CA SER A 514 1.42 21.59 -0.40
C SER A 514 0.47 22.37 0.50
N ASP A 515 -0.11 21.73 1.52
CA ASP A 515 -1.06 22.29 2.49
C ASP A 515 -0.47 22.33 3.93
N VAL A 516 0.86 22.21 4.05
CA VAL A 516 1.61 22.25 5.30
C VAL A 516 2.27 23.61 5.48
N TYR A 517 2.26 24.09 6.72
CA TYR A 517 2.69 25.42 7.13
C TYR A 517 3.65 25.37 8.31
N LEU A 518 4.52 26.38 8.40
CA LEU A 518 5.41 26.65 9.52
C LEU A 518 5.11 28.04 10.10
N ALA A 519 5.08 28.16 11.42
CA ALA A 519 4.95 29.44 12.11
C ALA A 519 5.67 29.44 13.46
N ASP A 520 6.23 30.58 13.86
CA ASP A 520 7.03 30.78 15.07
C ASP A 520 6.34 31.69 16.12
N TYR A 521 5.00 31.74 16.13
CA TYR A 521 4.22 32.56 17.06
C TYR A 521 2.86 31.94 17.37
N HIS A 522 2.35 32.14 18.59
CA HIS A 522 1.16 31.46 19.13
C HIS A 522 -0.19 31.71 18.42
N ALA A 523 -0.30 32.75 17.57
CA ALA A 523 -1.56 33.15 16.93
C ALA A 523 -1.76 32.60 15.50
N TYR A 524 -0.91 31.66 15.04
CA TYR A 524 -0.95 31.10 13.68
C TYR A 524 -2.31 30.53 13.29
N HIS A 525 -3.01 29.91 14.25
CA HIS A 525 -4.29 29.25 14.06
C HIS A 525 -5.41 30.21 13.63
N LEU A 526 -5.23 31.52 13.74
CA LEU A 526 -6.18 32.53 13.27
C LEU A 526 -6.14 32.73 11.75
N ILE A 527 -5.23 32.06 11.04
CA ILE A 527 -5.19 32.05 9.57
C ILE A 527 -6.54 31.65 8.96
N THR A 528 -7.30 30.79 9.65
CA THR A 528 -8.62 30.31 9.22
C THR A 528 -9.69 31.40 9.16
N THR A 529 -9.44 32.55 9.81
CA THR A 529 -10.32 33.73 9.79
C THR A 529 -9.73 34.90 8.98
N GLY A 530 -8.63 34.64 8.25
CA GLY A 530 -7.81 35.69 7.63
C GLY A 530 -7.10 36.59 8.65
N GLY A 531 -6.96 36.13 9.90
CA GLY A 531 -6.38 36.86 11.02
C GLY A 531 -4.98 36.39 11.42
N GLY A 532 -4.48 36.93 12.52
CA GLY A 532 -3.22 36.49 13.14
C GLY A 532 -1.98 36.69 12.28
N ALA A 533 -1.85 37.79 11.54
CA ALA A 533 -0.62 38.07 10.79
C ALA A 533 0.63 38.07 11.71
N PRO A 534 1.76 37.53 11.24
CA PRO A 534 3.00 37.47 12.03
C PRO A 534 3.52 38.87 12.34
N SER A 535 4.29 39.00 13.43
CA SER A 535 5.01 40.23 13.72
C SER A 535 6.21 40.42 12.77
N ALA A 536 7.01 41.48 12.96
CA ALA A 536 8.14 41.75 12.06
C ALA A 536 9.32 40.77 12.22
N ALA A 537 9.40 40.08 13.36
CA ALA A 537 10.41 39.04 13.60
C ALA A 537 9.89 37.63 13.26
N ASP A 538 8.57 37.47 13.21
CA ASP A 538 7.91 36.17 13.05
C ASP A 538 7.58 35.89 11.58
N PHE A 539 7.24 34.64 11.29
CA PHE A 539 6.80 34.20 9.98
C PHE A 539 5.62 33.23 10.03
N ARG A 540 4.84 33.20 8.94
CA ARG A 540 3.92 32.11 8.63
C ARG A 540 4.08 31.72 7.18
N LEU A 541 4.69 30.56 6.99
CA LEU A 541 5.14 30.04 5.69
C LEU A 541 4.36 28.79 5.35
N ARG A 542 4.22 28.53 4.06
CA ARG A 542 3.55 27.39 3.45
C ARG A 542 4.48 26.83 2.38
N PHE A 543 4.58 25.51 2.27
CA PHE A 543 5.34 24.91 1.19
C PHE A 543 4.72 25.24 -0.19
N PRO A 544 5.52 25.35 -1.25
CA PRO A 544 5.00 25.54 -2.59
C PRO A 544 4.23 24.29 -3.06
N ALA A 545 3.21 24.51 -3.91
CA ALA A 545 2.41 23.43 -4.46
C ALA A 545 3.27 22.38 -5.19
N GLY A 546 3.03 21.11 -4.89
CA GLY A 546 3.78 19.97 -5.41
C GLY A 546 5.03 19.60 -4.60
N ALA A 547 5.32 20.29 -3.49
CA ALA A 547 6.37 19.89 -2.57
C ALA A 547 6.02 18.55 -1.91
N THR A 548 6.98 17.63 -1.86
CA THR A 548 6.79 16.30 -1.26
C THR A 548 8.00 15.90 -0.45
N ILE A 549 7.79 15.15 0.64
CA ILE A 549 8.85 14.52 1.43
C ILE A 549 8.73 13.00 1.34
N ALA A 550 9.82 12.32 1.00
CA ALA A 550 9.86 10.87 0.86
C ALA A 550 9.75 10.17 2.23
N PRO A 551 9.37 8.88 2.30
CA PRO A 551 9.47 8.08 3.53
C PRO A 551 10.88 8.12 4.11
N GLY A 552 11.04 8.39 5.41
CA GLY A 552 12.33 8.56 6.07
C GLY A 552 13.15 9.76 5.59
N GLY A 553 12.56 10.63 4.76
CA GLY A 553 13.22 11.80 4.19
C GLY A 553 13.26 12.98 5.16
N TYR A 554 14.22 13.87 4.93
CA TYR A 554 14.41 15.13 5.63
C TYR A 554 14.25 16.29 4.64
N VAL A 555 13.67 17.40 5.09
CA VAL A 555 13.52 18.65 4.33
C VAL A 555 13.98 19.81 5.19
N THR A 556 14.88 20.62 4.64
CA THR A 556 15.44 21.82 5.29
C THR A 556 14.83 23.11 4.73
N VAL A 557 14.42 24.00 5.63
CA VAL A 557 13.93 25.35 5.31
C VAL A 557 14.91 26.36 5.90
N SER A 558 15.60 27.12 5.05
CA SER A 558 16.48 28.21 5.48
C SER A 558 15.69 29.50 5.67
N LEU A 559 16.01 30.25 6.73
CA LEU A 559 15.50 31.61 6.96
C LEU A 559 16.42 32.71 6.39
N GLU A 560 17.50 32.31 5.72
CA GLU A 560 18.52 33.19 5.15
C GLU A 560 18.76 32.83 3.67
N THR A 561 19.67 33.54 3.00
CA THR A 561 19.99 33.26 1.59
C THR A 561 20.65 31.89 1.41
N ASP A 562 20.37 31.22 0.29
CA ASP A 562 21.03 29.95 -0.12
C ASP A 562 22.56 30.01 -0.03
N ALA A 563 23.17 31.16 -0.28
CA ALA A 563 24.61 31.36 -0.21
C ALA A 563 25.14 31.38 1.23
N HIS A 564 24.39 31.95 2.17
CA HIS A 564 24.72 31.92 3.60
C HIS A 564 24.57 30.50 4.14
N PHE A 565 23.44 29.85 3.84
CA PHE A 565 23.19 28.47 4.26
C PHE A 565 24.27 27.51 3.75
N LEU A 566 24.63 27.59 2.46
CA LEU A 566 25.72 26.80 1.88
C LEU A 566 27.08 27.07 2.54
N SER A 567 27.34 28.33 2.93
CA SER A 567 28.60 28.69 3.58
C SER A 567 28.73 28.11 4.98
N GLU A 568 27.63 28.06 5.73
CA GLU A 568 27.62 27.59 7.12
C GLU A 568 27.49 26.06 7.20
N HIS A 569 26.58 25.47 6.41
CA HIS A 569 26.21 24.05 6.49
C HIS A 569 26.85 23.17 5.40
N GLY A 570 27.44 23.76 4.37
CA GLY A 570 28.11 23.03 3.29
C GLY A 570 27.17 22.34 2.28
N VAL A 571 25.86 22.48 2.46
CA VAL A 571 24.80 21.97 1.58
C VAL A 571 23.83 23.10 1.21
N TYR A 572 23.08 22.96 0.11
CA TYR A 572 21.97 23.88 -0.19
C TYR A 572 20.74 23.48 0.63
N PRO A 573 19.89 24.45 1.05
CA PRO A 573 18.63 24.11 1.67
C PRO A 573 17.65 23.54 0.63
N ASP A 574 16.65 22.79 1.08
CA ASP A 574 15.57 22.30 0.21
C ASP A 574 14.56 23.40 -0.12
N PHE A 575 14.32 24.33 0.82
CA PHE A 575 13.47 25.50 0.64
C PHE A 575 14.06 26.74 1.32
N ASP A 576 13.71 27.93 0.83
CA ASP A 576 14.16 29.22 1.39
C ASP A 576 13.00 30.24 1.55
N LEU A 577 13.30 31.42 2.09
CA LEU A 577 12.37 32.54 2.22
C LEU A 577 12.21 33.42 0.97
N ALA A 578 12.67 32.98 -0.20
CA ALA A 578 12.59 33.66 -1.50
C ALA A 578 13.72 34.67 -1.83
N GLU A 579 14.97 34.21 -1.90
CA GLU A 579 16.12 35.05 -2.30
C GLU A 579 16.82 34.54 -3.59
N GLY A 580 16.05 34.26 -4.65
CA GLY A 580 16.57 34.15 -6.03
C GLY A 580 17.67 33.11 -6.29
N GLY A 581 17.87 32.18 -5.36
CA GLY A 581 18.82 31.09 -5.43
C GLY A 581 18.23 29.81 -6.03
N PRO A 582 18.98 28.69 -6.01
CA PRO A 582 18.52 27.39 -6.48
C PRO A 582 17.38 26.76 -5.67
N ALA A 583 17.21 27.09 -4.38
CA ALA A 583 16.14 26.51 -3.56
C ALA A 583 14.77 27.12 -3.92
N PRO A 584 13.70 26.31 -4.03
CA PRO A 584 12.34 26.82 -4.15
C PRO A 584 11.91 27.64 -2.93
N ALA A 585 11.28 28.78 -3.21
CA ALA A 585 10.75 29.64 -2.17
C ALA A 585 9.52 29.05 -1.46
N MET A 586 9.51 29.13 -0.14
CA MET A 586 8.30 29.05 0.68
C MET A 586 7.34 30.19 0.30
N ARG A 587 6.04 29.95 0.48
CA ARG A 587 4.97 30.92 0.21
C ARG A 587 4.42 31.43 1.53
N GLY A 588 4.06 32.70 1.65
CA GLY A 588 3.34 33.18 2.85
C GLY A 588 3.79 34.54 3.32
N GLU A 589 3.45 34.84 4.57
CA GLU A 589 3.70 36.13 5.20
C GLU A 589 4.98 36.04 6.04
N HIS A 590 5.99 36.77 5.61
CA HIS A 590 7.15 37.11 6.42
C HIS A 590 7.49 38.57 6.09
N THR A 591 7.97 39.33 7.07
CA THR A 591 8.65 40.58 6.76
C THR A 591 10.13 40.27 6.57
N GLY A 592 10.88 41.05 5.79
CA GLY A 592 12.26 40.73 5.35
C GLY A 592 13.34 40.67 6.45
N SER A 593 12.97 40.27 7.66
CA SER A 593 13.79 40.05 8.86
C SER A 593 13.20 38.94 9.75
N ALA A 594 12.57 37.92 9.16
CA ALA A 594 12.14 36.73 9.90
C ALA A 594 13.37 36.09 10.57
N SER A 595 13.29 35.78 11.87
CA SER A 595 14.43 35.27 12.62
C SER A 595 13.99 34.46 13.82
N LEU A 596 14.76 33.43 14.18
CA LEU A 596 14.54 32.65 15.38
C LEU A 596 15.33 33.21 16.58
N SER A 597 14.65 33.33 17.71
CA SER A 597 15.17 33.89 18.95
C SER A 597 16.12 32.92 19.66
N ASN A 598 17.34 33.40 19.92
CA ASN A 598 18.34 32.67 20.71
C ASN A 598 17.97 32.43 22.18
N ALA A 599 16.96 33.13 22.70
CA ALA A 599 16.64 33.15 24.12
C ALA A 599 15.43 32.29 24.46
N GLN A 600 14.33 32.47 23.74
CA GLN A 600 13.09 31.72 23.90
C GLN A 600 12.18 31.97 22.70
N GLU A 601 11.55 30.90 22.19
CA GLU A 601 10.53 30.94 21.12
C GLU A 601 9.77 29.61 21.10
N ALA A 602 8.74 29.52 20.24
CA ALA A 602 8.13 28.26 19.87
C ALA A 602 7.87 28.23 18.35
N LEU A 603 8.01 27.04 17.76
CA LEU A 603 7.78 26.76 16.35
C LEU A 603 6.70 25.68 16.23
N THR A 604 5.74 25.91 15.34
CA THR A 604 4.66 24.97 15.05
C THR A 604 4.67 24.60 13.57
N LEU A 605 4.60 23.29 13.31
CA LEU A 605 4.28 22.72 12.01
C LEU A 605 2.78 22.38 12.01
N PHE A 606 2.01 22.88 11.05
CA PHE A 606 0.57 22.63 11.01
C PHE A 606 0.05 22.43 9.59
N TRP A 607 -1.06 21.73 9.45
CA TRP A 607 -1.78 21.53 8.19
C TRP A 607 -3.04 22.39 8.15
N TRP A 608 -3.29 23.01 6.99
CA TRP A 608 -4.54 23.69 6.71
C TRP A 608 -4.84 23.68 5.22
N ASP A 609 -6.02 23.23 4.84
CA ASP A 609 -6.49 23.16 3.45
C ASP A 609 -6.85 24.51 2.83
N GLY A 610 -6.88 25.58 3.63
CA GLY A 610 -7.34 26.90 3.19
C GLY A 610 -8.84 27.14 3.35
N ALA A 611 -9.58 26.17 3.89
CA ALA A 611 -11.04 26.19 4.00
C ALA A 611 -11.53 25.86 5.42
N SER A 612 -11.01 24.79 6.02
CA SER A 612 -11.39 24.28 7.34
C SER A 612 -11.37 25.35 8.45
N ASP A 613 -12.39 25.34 9.32
CA ASP A 613 -12.51 26.26 10.47
C ASP A 613 -11.27 26.21 11.41
N LEU A 614 -10.67 25.03 11.56
CA LEU A 614 -9.55 24.76 12.45
C LEU A 614 -8.32 24.27 11.66
N VAL A 615 -7.14 24.57 12.17
CA VAL A 615 -5.89 23.95 11.70
C VAL A 615 -5.65 22.64 12.45
N VAL A 616 -4.86 21.75 11.84
CA VAL A 616 -4.38 20.53 12.49
C VAL A 616 -2.91 20.71 12.82
N ASP A 617 -2.56 20.63 14.10
CA ASP A 617 -1.16 20.70 14.52
C ASP A 617 -0.46 19.39 14.14
N LEU A 618 0.70 19.47 13.50
CA LEU A 618 1.45 18.28 13.06
C LEU A 618 2.64 17.98 13.96
N ASP A 619 3.32 19.03 14.43
CA ASP A 619 4.37 18.95 15.44
C ASP A 619 4.62 20.34 16.05
N TYR A 620 5.28 20.36 17.21
CA TYR A 620 5.54 21.55 18.00
C TYR A 620 6.87 21.45 18.74
N VAL A 621 7.65 22.53 18.75
CA VAL A 621 8.83 22.65 19.62
C VAL A 621 8.93 24.05 20.22
N ALA A 622 9.22 24.13 21.51
CA ALA A 622 9.50 25.36 22.22
C ALA A 622 10.83 25.25 22.97
N TRP A 623 11.58 26.35 23.02
CA TRP A 623 12.86 26.42 23.73
C TRP A 623 12.95 27.67 24.60
N GLY A 624 13.77 27.60 25.64
CA GLY A 624 14.07 28.68 26.58
C GLY A 624 12.93 29.08 27.52
N GLY A 625 11.67 28.84 27.15
CA GLY A 625 10.48 29.13 27.94
C GLY A 625 9.19 28.92 27.14
N THR A 626 8.03 29.17 27.76
CA THR A 626 6.70 28.96 27.16
C THR A 626 5.97 30.25 26.81
N VAL A 627 6.68 31.39 26.79
CA VAL A 627 6.06 32.72 26.55
C VAL A 627 5.45 32.81 25.16
N GLU A 628 6.12 32.27 24.15
CA GLU A 628 5.60 32.16 22.78
C GLU A 628 4.95 30.80 22.50
N GLY A 629 4.81 29.97 23.54
CA GLY A 629 4.15 28.68 23.45
C GLY A 629 2.67 28.81 23.14
N THR A 630 2.10 27.74 22.57
CA THR A 630 0.71 27.73 22.13
C THR A 630 -0.20 27.01 23.13
N ASP A 631 -1.36 27.61 23.42
CA ASP A 631 -2.47 26.98 24.15
C ASP A 631 -3.79 27.49 23.56
N LYS A 632 -4.47 26.66 22.78
CA LYS A 632 -5.75 26.98 22.11
C LYS A 632 -6.97 26.59 22.97
N THR A 633 -6.79 26.28 24.24
CA THR A 633 -7.88 25.83 25.11
C THR A 633 -9.00 26.86 25.17
N GLY A 634 -10.19 26.45 24.72
CA GLY A 634 -11.38 27.30 24.73
C GLY A 634 -11.47 28.30 23.57
N VAL A 635 -10.57 28.21 22.59
CA VAL A 635 -10.67 28.96 21.33
C VAL A 635 -11.75 28.33 20.44
N VAL A 636 -12.63 29.16 19.90
CA VAL A 636 -13.73 28.77 19.01
C VAL A 636 -13.60 29.59 17.73
N VAL A 637 -13.60 28.91 16.59
CA VAL A 637 -13.58 29.52 15.26
C VAL A 637 -14.81 29.06 14.49
N GLY A 638 -15.63 30.01 14.04
CA GLY A 638 -16.88 29.68 13.37
C GLY A 638 -17.80 28.84 14.26
N SER A 639 -18.12 27.63 13.81
CA SER A 639 -18.91 26.64 14.57
C SER A 639 -18.06 25.59 15.29
N SER A 640 -16.75 25.60 15.05
CA SER A 640 -15.80 24.62 15.52
C SER A 640 -15.02 25.13 16.73
N ALA A 641 -14.63 24.22 17.61
CA ALA A 641 -13.88 24.55 18.83
C ALA A 641 -12.62 23.69 18.92
N TYR A 642 -11.49 24.32 19.23
CA TYR A 642 -10.28 23.60 19.58
C TYR A 642 -10.52 22.81 20.87
N ARG A 643 -9.96 21.60 20.91
CA ARG A 643 -9.80 20.83 22.13
C ARG A 643 -8.79 21.52 23.04
N ALA A 644 -8.73 21.08 24.29
CA ALA A 644 -7.79 21.63 25.25
C ALA A 644 -6.36 21.17 24.89
N ASP A 645 -5.46 22.14 24.76
CA ASP A 645 -4.02 21.91 24.70
C ASP A 645 -3.46 21.78 26.13
N THR A 646 -2.21 21.36 26.25
CA THR A 646 -1.49 21.40 27.52
C THR A 646 -1.27 22.86 27.95
N PRO A 647 -1.68 23.26 29.17
CA PRO A 647 -1.51 24.63 29.65
C PRO A 647 -0.05 25.06 29.62
N LEU A 648 0.23 26.33 29.30
CA LEU A 648 1.60 26.88 29.22
C LEU A 648 2.46 26.67 30.48
N SER A 649 1.83 26.51 31.66
CA SER A 649 2.52 26.21 32.92
C SER A 649 3.03 24.76 33.02
N ASP A 650 2.43 23.88 32.23
CA ASP A 650 2.61 22.43 32.29
C ASP A 650 3.44 21.91 31.12
N GLN A 651 3.58 22.70 30.04
CA GLN A 651 4.53 22.42 28.96
C GLN A 651 5.98 22.39 29.46
N ARG A 652 6.84 21.65 28.75
CA ARG A 652 8.25 21.45 29.09
C ARG A 652 9.13 21.81 27.89
N PRO A 653 9.58 23.07 27.78
CA PRO A 653 10.42 23.51 26.66
C PRO A 653 11.86 23.02 26.83
N VAL A 654 12.57 22.86 25.71
CA VAL A 654 14.02 22.61 25.68
C VAL A 654 14.77 23.78 26.30
N ALA A 655 15.93 23.56 26.90
CA ALA A 655 16.82 24.64 27.29
C ALA A 655 17.17 25.57 26.10
N ALA A 656 17.44 26.86 26.37
CA ALA A 656 17.81 27.81 25.33
C ALA A 656 19.10 27.36 24.61
N PRO A 657 19.08 27.18 23.27
CA PRO A 657 20.16 26.50 22.54
C PRO A 657 21.47 27.29 22.46
N GLY A 658 21.42 28.63 22.57
CA GLY A 658 22.62 29.47 22.46
C GLY A 658 23.26 29.42 21.06
N SER A 659 24.25 28.53 20.87
CA SER A 659 24.87 28.24 19.56
C SER A 659 24.78 26.77 19.14
N ALA A 660 24.07 25.95 19.94
CA ALA A 660 23.76 24.57 19.59
C ALA A 660 22.54 24.53 18.66
N SER A 661 22.34 23.41 17.96
CA SER A 661 21.08 23.06 17.33
C SER A 661 20.16 22.36 18.34
N VAL A 662 18.85 22.59 18.23
CA VAL A 662 17.82 21.86 18.95
C VAL A 662 17.44 20.67 18.07
N THR A 663 17.90 19.46 18.41
CA THR A 663 17.79 18.28 17.55
C THR A 663 16.94 17.21 18.20
N ARG A 664 15.92 16.73 17.49
CA ARG A 664 15.03 15.65 17.94
C ARG A 664 15.79 14.33 17.95
N CYS A 665 15.92 13.75 19.14
CA CYS A 665 16.63 12.50 19.36
C CYS A 665 15.71 11.33 19.71
N ASP A 666 14.47 11.62 20.12
CA ASP A 666 13.38 10.65 20.21
C ASP A 666 12.29 10.99 19.18
N VAL A 667 12.21 10.17 18.13
CA VAL A 667 11.20 10.30 17.07
C VAL A 667 9.85 9.68 17.45
N THR A 668 9.73 9.11 18.64
CA THR A 668 8.48 8.59 19.21
C THR A 668 7.77 9.61 20.09
N GLU A 669 8.35 10.81 20.25
CA GLU A 669 7.82 11.93 21.05
C GLU A 669 7.51 11.58 22.51
N GLY A 670 8.22 10.57 23.03
CA GLY A 670 8.17 10.14 24.41
C GLY A 670 6.74 9.99 24.95
N ALA A 671 6.42 10.84 25.93
CA ALA A 671 5.18 10.76 26.71
C ALA A 671 4.06 11.70 26.21
N GLU A 672 4.13 12.17 24.96
CA GLU A 672 3.07 12.96 24.33
C GLU A 672 1.71 12.25 24.41
N ARG A 673 0.65 13.00 24.71
CA ARG A 673 -0.72 12.47 24.74
C ARG A 673 -1.26 12.32 23.33
N ARG A 674 -1.30 11.08 22.85
CA ARG A 674 -1.79 10.68 21.52
C ARG A 674 -3.32 10.74 21.31
N SER A 675 -4.04 11.51 22.12
CA SER A 675 -5.50 11.64 22.00
C SER A 675 -6.05 12.83 22.78
N GLY A 676 -7.13 13.42 22.27
CA GLY A 676 -7.87 14.49 22.94
C GLY A 676 -7.32 15.91 22.70
N GLY A 677 -6.27 16.07 21.89
CA GLY A 677 -5.71 17.34 21.43
C GLY A 677 -6.13 17.72 20.00
N ASN A 678 -5.43 18.71 19.46
CA ASN A 678 -5.74 19.36 18.18
C ASN A 678 -4.86 18.90 17.01
N GLY A 679 -3.98 17.94 17.25
CA GLY A 679 -3.07 17.41 16.27
C GLY A 679 -3.62 16.26 15.42
N LEU A 680 -2.79 15.76 14.50
CA LEU A 680 -3.13 14.62 13.65
C LEU A 680 -3.54 13.41 14.50
N GLY A 681 -4.62 12.72 14.16
CA GLY A 681 -5.12 11.60 14.97
C GLY A 681 -5.72 11.99 16.33
N GLY A 682 -5.73 13.28 16.67
CA GLY A 682 -6.17 13.81 17.96
C GLY A 682 -5.03 13.97 18.98
N ASP A 683 -3.77 13.98 18.54
CA ASP A 683 -2.60 14.17 19.40
C ASP A 683 -2.59 15.58 20.03
N ASP A 684 -1.98 15.71 21.21
CA ASP A 684 -1.75 16.99 21.91
C ASP A 684 -0.25 17.32 21.85
N GLU A 685 0.16 17.94 20.75
CA GLU A 685 1.54 18.31 20.42
C GLU A 685 2.24 19.09 21.53
N THR A 686 1.47 19.87 22.28
CA THR A 686 1.99 20.71 23.37
C THR A 686 2.27 19.94 24.66
N SER A 687 1.89 18.66 24.72
CA SER A 687 2.07 17.80 25.90
C SER A 687 3.41 17.06 25.93
N GLU A 688 4.17 17.12 24.85
CA GLU A 688 5.49 16.51 24.75
C GLU A 688 6.45 17.09 25.81
N ASP A 689 7.28 16.21 26.40
CA ASP A 689 8.40 16.64 27.23
C ASP A 689 9.61 16.92 26.33
N LEU A 690 9.68 18.13 25.78
CA LEU A 690 10.64 18.46 24.73
C LEU A 690 12.09 18.36 25.22
N ASP A 691 12.35 18.57 26.51
CA ASP A 691 13.70 18.43 27.10
C ASP A 691 14.14 16.95 27.19
N ALA A 692 13.20 16.01 27.09
CA ALA A 692 13.48 14.57 27.02
C ALA A 692 13.63 14.06 25.59
N THR A 693 12.92 14.67 24.62
CA THR A 693 12.85 14.19 23.24
C THR A 693 13.78 14.93 22.28
N PHE A 694 14.19 16.16 22.63
CA PHE A 694 15.23 16.93 21.93
C PHE A 694 16.52 17.03 22.76
N GLN A 695 17.65 17.11 22.07
CA GLN A 695 18.96 17.40 22.65
C GLN A 695 19.58 18.63 21.99
N LEU A 696 20.41 19.34 22.75
CA LEU A 696 21.22 20.44 22.22
C LEU A 696 22.52 19.88 21.64
N LEU A 697 22.63 19.82 20.31
CA LEU A 697 23.82 19.31 19.62
C LEU A 697 24.74 20.45 19.19
N ALA A 698 26.05 20.26 19.36
CA ALA A 698 27.04 21.29 19.03
C ALA A 698 27.26 21.46 17.50
N VAL A 699 26.80 20.50 16.70
CA VAL A 699 26.96 20.46 15.25
C VAL A 699 25.59 20.16 14.65
N ALA A 700 25.13 21.03 13.76
CA ALA A 700 23.88 20.81 13.02
C ALA A 700 24.05 19.71 11.97
N SER A 701 22.97 19.01 11.66
CA SER A 701 22.91 17.86 10.74
C SER A 701 21.95 18.04 9.55
N PRO A 702 21.97 19.16 8.81
CA PRO A 702 20.99 19.41 7.76
C PRO A 702 20.96 18.32 6.67
N GLY A 703 19.75 17.85 6.38
CA GLY A 703 19.45 16.80 5.42
C GLY A 703 19.59 15.38 5.97
N GLY A 704 19.67 15.18 7.29
CA GLY A 704 19.87 13.86 7.88
C GLY A 704 19.64 13.80 9.39
N PRO A 705 19.69 12.59 9.99
CA PRO A 705 19.53 12.44 11.42
C PRO A 705 20.68 13.11 12.19
N GLY A 706 20.34 13.74 13.31
CA GLY A 706 21.33 14.20 14.28
C GLY A 706 22.16 13.07 14.86
N ASP A 707 23.41 13.36 15.19
CA ASP A 707 24.31 12.47 15.96
C ASP A 707 23.87 12.45 17.45
N CYS A 708 22.65 12.00 17.67
CA CYS A 708 22.06 11.86 18.99
C CYS A 708 22.81 10.79 19.79
N ALA A 709 23.25 11.14 20.99
CA ALA A 709 23.56 10.11 21.98
C ALA A 709 22.24 9.40 22.33
N ALA A 710 22.24 8.07 22.39
CA ALA A 710 21.05 7.26 22.69
C ALA A 710 20.21 7.90 23.81
N ALA A 711 18.90 8.05 23.59
CA ALA A 711 18.01 8.92 24.36
C ALA A 711 18.14 8.79 25.90
N CYS A 712 18.32 9.96 26.52
CA CYS A 712 18.32 10.27 27.95
C CYS A 712 17.02 9.95 28.73
N VAL A 713 16.91 9.00 29.66
CA VAL A 713 15.73 8.90 30.56
C VAL A 713 16.11 9.35 31.99
N PRO A 714 15.52 10.44 32.56
CA PRO A 714 15.91 10.94 33.87
C PRO A 714 15.48 9.97 34.99
N ALA A 715 16.42 9.22 35.56
CA ALA A 715 16.13 8.07 36.42
C ALA A 715 16.47 8.34 37.89
N CYS A 716 15.70 9.20 38.57
CA CYS A 716 15.99 9.57 39.96
C CYS A 716 15.46 8.63 41.04
N GLY A 717 14.99 7.41 40.74
CA GLY A 717 14.19 6.50 41.59
C GLY A 717 14.57 6.33 43.07
N GLY A 718 14.43 7.38 43.89
CA GLY A 718 14.86 7.45 45.30
C GLY A 718 16.26 8.05 45.57
N ALA A 719 16.98 8.56 44.57
CA ALA A 719 18.34 9.09 44.70
C ALA A 719 18.39 10.45 45.46
N ALA A 720 19.41 10.65 46.30
CA ALA A 720 19.67 11.83 47.13
C ALA A 720 20.75 12.79 46.58
N CYS A 721 21.65 12.31 45.72
CA CYS A 721 22.51 13.16 44.89
C CYS A 721 22.86 12.45 43.57
N GLY A 722 23.45 13.16 42.60
CA GLY A 722 23.95 12.57 41.35
C GLY A 722 23.28 13.12 40.09
N ASP A 723 23.83 12.76 38.93
CA ASP A 723 23.24 13.05 37.62
C ASP A 723 21.92 12.28 37.48
N ASP A 724 20.91 12.88 36.88
CA ASP A 724 19.68 12.15 36.57
C ASP A 724 19.80 11.33 35.27
N GLY A 725 20.94 11.42 34.58
CA GLY A 725 21.22 10.74 33.32
C GLY A 725 20.98 11.63 32.11
N CYS A 726 20.33 12.79 32.28
CA CYS A 726 19.88 13.64 31.17
C CYS A 726 20.45 15.06 31.23
N GLY A 727 21.50 15.28 32.03
CA GLY A 727 22.11 16.59 32.19
C GLY A 727 21.50 17.44 33.32
N GLY A 728 20.54 16.89 34.08
CA GLY A 728 20.06 17.44 35.35
C GLY A 728 20.70 16.74 36.57
N SER A 729 20.10 16.87 37.76
CA SER A 729 20.65 16.22 38.97
C SER A 729 19.58 15.88 40.00
N CYS A 730 19.65 14.66 40.55
CA CYS A 730 18.79 14.18 41.62
C CYS A 730 19.14 14.78 43.02
N GLY A 731 20.18 15.62 43.13
CA GLY A 731 20.59 16.33 44.35
C GLY A 731 22.13 16.51 44.50
N SER A 732 22.60 17.20 45.54
CA SER A 732 24.05 17.43 45.79
C SER A 732 24.50 16.99 47.19
N CYS A 733 25.60 16.26 47.28
CA CYS A 733 26.15 15.75 48.54
C CYS A 733 26.96 16.84 49.30
N GLY A 734 26.92 16.85 50.63
CA GLY A 734 27.64 17.85 51.46
C GLY A 734 28.98 17.34 52.01
N GLY A 735 30.01 18.21 52.08
CA GLY A 735 31.32 17.88 52.65
C GLY A 735 32.29 17.25 51.64
N GLU A 736 33.18 16.35 52.09
CA GLU A 736 34.15 15.62 51.24
C GLU A 736 33.58 14.32 50.64
N GLN A 737 32.25 14.16 50.61
CA GLN A 737 31.56 13.01 50.03
C GLN A 737 31.31 13.24 48.52
N VAL A 738 31.37 12.18 47.74
CA VAL A 738 31.12 12.15 46.29
C VAL A 738 29.85 11.32 46.06
N CYS A 739 29.07 11.68 45.06
CA CYS A 739 27.91 10.90 44.68
C CYS A 739 28.34 9.57 44.05
N ASP A 740 27.77 8.46 44.52
CA ASP A 740 27.87 7.12 43.91
C ASP A 740 26.48 6.48 43.98
N ASP A 741 25.99 6.02 42.83
CA ASP A 741 24.68 5.40 42.63
C ASP A 741 23.51 6.07 43.38
N GLY A 742 23.36 7.38 43.19
CA GLY A 742 22.26 8.13 43.80
C GLY A 742 22.46 8.48 45.29
N ALA A 743 23.53 8.04 45.95
CA ALA A 743 23.78 8.25 47.38
C ALA A 743 25.10 9.03 47.64
N CYS A 744 25.18 9.73 48.78
CA CYS A 744 26.40 10.45 49.20
C CYS A 744 27.44 9.47 49.79
N VAL A 745 28.48 9.09 49.06
CA VAL A 745 29.54 8.15 49.54
C VAL A 745 30.96 8.62 49.18
N THR A 746 31.96 7.72 49.11
CA THR A 746 33.37 8.04 48.78
C THR A 746 33.90 7.00 47.76
N PRO A 747 34.42 7.35 46.56
CA PRO A 747 34.33 6.46 45.37
C PRO A 747 35.51 5.47 45.12
N ALA A 748 35.24 4.45 44.28
CA ALA A 748 36.10 3.33 43.82
C ALA A 748 36.18 3.20 42.25
N SER A 749 36.95 2.26 41.64
CA SER A 749 37.38 2.30 40.21
C SER A 749 37.20 1.01 39.38
N SER A 750 36.84 1.11 38.09
CA SER A 750 36.70 -0.02 37.14
C SER A 750 38.05 -0.59 36.63
N LEU A 751 38.09 -1.90 36.32
CA LEU A 751 39.30 -2.64 35.94
C LEU A 751 39.24 -3.11 34.48
N GLY A 752 40.23 -2.72 33.66
CA GLY A 752 40.24 -3.04 32.23
C GLY A 752 40.33 -4.54 31.89
N LEU A 753 39.36 -5.05 31.12
CA LEU A 753 39.23 -6.45 30.75
C LEU A 753 40.00 -6.81 29.47
N ALA A 754 40.39 -8.08 29.36
CA ALA A 754 40.95 -8.67 28.14
C ALA A 754 40.51 -10.13 28.02
N GLU A 755 39.72 -10.43 26.99
CA GLU A 755 39.19 -11.76 26.70
C GLU A 755 40.28 -12.72 26.19
N VAL A 756 40.16 -14.00 26.56
CA VAL A 756 41.06 -15.07 26.09
C VAL A 756 40.44 -15.73 24.87
N ALA A 757 40.75 -15.19 23.69
CA ALA A 757 40.21 -15.67 22.42
C ALA A 757 40.41 -17.19 22.21
N GLY A 758 39.33 -17.87 21.80
CA GLY A 758 39.34 -19.31 21.51
C GLY A 758 39.50 -20.21 22.75
N PHE A 759 39.19 -19.69 23.94
CA PHE A 759 39.19 -20.49 25.16
C PHE A 759 38.12 -21.59 25.11
N ALA A 760 38.54 -22.84 25.35
CA ALA A 760 37.66 -23.98 25.55
C ALA A 760 38.05 -24.72 26.84
N PRO A 761 37.09 -25.16 27.67
CA PRO A 761 37.38 -25.94 28.87
C PRO A 761 38.15 -27.24 28.54
N PRO A 762 39.11 -27.68 29.37
CA PRO A 762 39.82 -28.94 29.16
C PRO A 762 38.92 -30.17 29.17
N ALA A 763 39.33 -31.22 28.43
CA ALA A 763 38.58 -32.47 28.32
C ALA A 763 38.29 -33.10 29.70
N GLY A 764 37.01 -33.42 29.95
CA GLY A 764 36.54 -34.01 31.21
C GLY A 764 36.02 -33.01 32.26
N TRP A 765 36.04 -31.70 31.97
CA TRP A 765 35.33 -30.70 32.78
C TRP A 765 33.80 -30.84 32.61
N ALA A 766 33.05 -30.68 33.71
CA ALA A 766 31.60 -30.83 33.71
C ALA A 766 30.92 -29.49 33.44
N PRO A 767 30.02 -29.38 32.44
CA PRO A 767 29.41 -28.12 32.05
C PRO A 767 28.27 -27.70 32.97
N VAL A 768 28.66 -27.15 34.13
CA VAL A 768 27.75 -26.58 35.13
C VAL A 768 27.75 -25.05 35.04
N GLU A 769 26.65 -24.44 35.46
CA GLU A 769 26.56 -22.98 35.57
C GLU A 769 27.39 -22.50 36.77
N GLU A 770 28.44 -21.70 36.51
CA GLU A 770 29.36 -21.22 37.54
C GLU A 770 30.07 -19.92 37.17
N LEU A 771 30.40 -19.10 38.17
CA LEU A 771 31.25 -17.91 38.06
C LEU A 771 32.41 -18.04 39.05
N VAL A 772 33.66 -17.99 38.54
CA VAL A 772 34.85 -18.34 39.31
C VAL A 772 35.95 -17.30 39.15
N LEU A 773 36.50 -16.83 40.27
CA LEU A 773 37.70 -16.00 40.32
C LEU A 773 38.96 -16.85 40.41
N LEU A 774 39.89 -16.63 39.48
CA LEU A 774 41.19 -17.31 39.40
C LEU A 774 42.30 -16.28 39.59
N ARG A 775 43.08 -16.41 40.65
CA ARG A 775 44.14 -15.44 41.04
C ARG A 775 45.54 -15.97 40.79
N SER A 776 45.68 -17.24 40.46
CA SER A 776 46.97 -17.88 40.19
C SER A 776 46.85 -19.11 39.28
N ALA A 777 47.97 -19.51 38.69
CA ALA A 777 48.06 -20.74 37.90
C ALA A 777 47.72 -22.01 38.72
N ALA A 778 47.95 -21.99 40.03
CA ALA A 778 47.60 -23.11 40.92
C ALA A 778 46.09 -23.23 41.13
N GLU A 779 45.38 -22.09 41.22
CA GLU A 779 43.91 -22.07 41.30
C GLU A 779 43.28 -22.51 39.98
N TYR A 780 43.81 -22.05 38.84
CA TYR A 780 43.41 -22.54 37.52
C TYR A 780 43.57 -24.06 37.41
N GLN A 781 44.73 -24.60 37.80
CA GLN A 781 45.00 -26.04 37.75
C GLN A 781 44.12 -26.85 38.70
N ALA A 782 43.77 -26.30 39.86
CA ALA A 782 42.86 -26.95 40.79
C ALA A 782 41.41 -27.02 40.25
N HIS A 783 40.97 -26.00 39.50
CA HIS A 783 39.63 -25.94 38.92
C HIS A 783 39.50 -26.84 37.69
N PHE A 784 40.41 -26.70 36.72
CA PHE A 784 40.31 -27.37 35.42
C PHE A 784 41.11 -28.68 35.31
N GLY A 785 41.93 -29.01 36.30
CA GLY A 785 42.81 -30.19 36.24
C GLY A 785 43.97 -30.10 35.22
N ALA A 786 44.12 -28.95 34.55
CA ALA A 786 45.12 -28.70 33.52
C ALA A 786 45.88 -27.38 33.77
N ALA A 787 47.05 -27.21 33.15
CA ALA A 787 47.80 -25.95 33.24
C ALA A 787 47.13 -24.84 32.39
N PRO A 788 47.27 -23.55 32.74
CA PRO A 788 46.73 -22.44 31.96
C PRO A 788 47.21 -22.43 30.50
N PRO A 789 46.36 -22.08 29.51
CA PRO A 789 46.72 -22.03 28.10
C PRO A 789 47.71 -20.89 27.79
N ALA A 790 48.40 -21.00 26.65
CA ALA A 790 49.37 -20.01 26.18
C ALA A 790 48.66 -18.67 25.89
N GLY A 791 48.85 -17.67 26.75
CA GLY A 791 48.18 -16.37 26.68
C GLY A 791 47.63 -15.89 28.02
N VAL A 792 47.39 -16.81 28.95
CA VAL A 792 46.90 -16.47 30.30
C VAL A 792 48.07 -16.37 31.29
N SER A 793 48.37 -15.15 31.72
CA SER A 793 49.42 -14.85 32.71
C SER A 793 48.83 -14.23 33.97
N PHE A 794 49.16 -14.78 35.14
CA PHE A 794 48.74 -14.25 36.44
C PHE A 794 49.76 -13.27 37.06
N ALA A 795 50.67 -12.72 36.25
CA ALA A 795 51.68 -11.76 36.70
C ALA A 795 51.06 -10.35 36.84
N GLY A 796 50.44 -10.06 38.00
CA GLY A 796 49.74 -8.80 38.25
C GLY A 796 48.34 -8.74 37.64
N ARG A 797 47.80 -9.88 37.19
CA ARG A 797 46.46 -10.03 36.62
C ARG A 797 45.75 -11.23 37.26
N TRP A 798 44.44 -11.14 37.35
CA TRP A 798 43.54 -12.24 37.70
C TRP A 798 42.64 -12.57 36.52
N ALA A 799 41.85 -13.63 36.64
CA ALA A 799 40.90 -14.03 35.62
C ALA A 799 39.53 -14.35 36.22
N ILE A 800 38.47 -14.04 35.48
CA ILE A 800 37.11 -14.55 35.73
C ILE A 800 36.83 -15.62 34.68
N PHE A 801 36.46 -16.80 35.15
CA PHE A 801 35.82 -17.82 34.34
C PHE A 801 34.32 -17.77 34.60
N TRP A 802 33.54 -17.72 33.54
CA TRP A 802 32.09 -17.84 33.63
C TRP A 802 31.60 -18.93 32.67
N SER A 803 30.69 -19.75 33.17
CA SER A 803 30.00 -20.80 32.45
C SER A 803 28.50 -20.64 32.66
N ALA A 804 27.75 -20.58 31.57
CA ALA A 804 26.29 -20.71 31.61
C ALA A 804 25.85 -22.18 31.64
N GLY A 805 26.79 -23.15 31.63
CA GLY A 805 26.47 -24.57 31.53
C GLY A 805 26.07 -24.96 30.10
N LEU A 806 25.27 -26.01 29.97
CA LEU A 806 24.73 -26.43 28.67
C LEU A 806 23.59 -25.50 28.25
N ARG A 807 23.65 -25.06 26.99
CA ARG A 807 22.60 -24.26 26.35
C ARG A 807 22.33 -24.83 24.96
N ASP A 808 21.09 -24.75 24.52
CA ASP A 808 20.64 -25.22 23.21
C ASP A 808 21.09 -24.20 22.17
N LEU A 809 22.18 -24.49 21.44
CA LEU A 809 22.84 -23.49 20.58
C LEU A 809 22.36 -23.53 19.14
N PRO A 810 22.42 -22.37 18.46
CA PRO A 810 23.65 -22.09 17.73
C PRO A 810 24.42 -20.86 18.25
N PHE A 811 23.78 -19.97 19.04
CA PHE A 811 24.23 -18.58 19.26
C PHE A 811 24.48 -18.13 20.71
N GLY A 812 24.70 -19.07 21.62
CA GLY A 812 24.89 -18.76 23.04
C GLY A 812 26.26 -18.17 23.28
N VAL A 813 26.34 -16.84 23.37
CA VAL A 813 27.59 -16.15 23.70
C VAL A 813 27.53 -15.72 25.15
N ALA A 814 28.51 -16.21 25.93
CA ALA A 814 28.77 -15.71 27.27
C ALA A 814 29.83 -14.61 27.20
N ARG A 815 29.54 -13.44 27.76
CA ARG A 815 30.51 -12.34 27.91
C ARG A 815 30.62 -11.93 29.36
N VAL A 816 31.83 -11.54 29.78
CA VAL A 816 32.03 -10.74 31.00
C VAL A 816 32.33 -9.33 30.51
N THR A 817 31.41 -8.40 30.76
CA THR A 817 31.43 -7.06 30.15
C THR A 817 32.14 -6.04 31.03
N GLU A 818 32.10 -6.20 32.36
CA GLU A 818 32.81 -5.32 33.28
C GLU A 818 33.20 -6.01 34.59
N VAL A 819 34.34 -5.57 35.18
CA VAL A 819 34.70 -5.87 36.56
C VAL A 819 35.03 -4.58 37.31
N VAL A 820 34.31 -4.31 38.39
CA VAL A 820 34.46 -3.08 39.20
C VAL A 820 35.01 -3.42 40.59
N ASP A 821 36.08 -2.73 40.99
CA ASP A 821 36.66 -2.83 42.33
C ASP A 821 36.05 -1.80 43.27
N ASN A 822 35.25 -2.25 44.24
CA ASN A 822 34.61 -1.38 45.24
C ASN A 822 35.42 -1.22 46.54
N THR A 823 36.69 -1.65 46.55
CA THR A 823 37.61 -1.78 47.69
C THR A 823 37.43 -3.01 48.60
N THR A 824 36.26 -3.65 48.63
CA THR A 824 35.97 -4.83 49.48
C THR A 824 35.51 -6.05 48.69
N GLU A 825 34.84 -5.82 47.56
CA GLU A 825 34.19 -6.77 46.68
C GLU A 825 34.50 -6.40 45.23
N LEU A 826 34.32 -7.38 44.35
CA LEU A 826 34.41 -7.24 42.90
C LEU A 826 33.02 -7.46 42.32
N PHE A 827 32.42 -6.40 41.76
CA PHE A 827 31.21 -6.57 40.96
C PHE A 827 31.61 -7.07 39.58
N VAL A 828 30.96 -8.14 39.12
CA VAL A 828 31.25 -8.77 37.84
C VAL A 828 29.98 -8.73 37.01
N PHE A 829 29.98 -7.92 35.95
CA PHE A 829 28.91 -7.82 34.99
C PHE A 829 29.15 -8.87 33.90
N HIS A 830 28.17 -9.72 33.68
CA HIS A 830 28.25 -10.79 32.68
C HIS A 830 26.91 -11.01 32.00
N GLU A 831 26.95 -11.30 30.71
CA GLU A 831 25.81 -11.29 29.81
C GLU A 831 25.71 -12.57 28.99
N LEU A 832 24.51 -13.14 28.92
CA LEU A 832 24.20 -14.28 28.05
C LEU A 832 23.35 -13.81 26.87
N GLN A 833 23.83 -14.02 25.65
CA GLN A 833 23.00 -13.86 24.46
C GLN A 833 22.28 -15.19 24.17
N VAL A 834 20.96 -15.16 23.98
CA VAL A 834 20.12 -16.35 23.72
C VAL A 834 19.24 -16.15 22.48
N PRO A 835 18.80 -17.24 21.81
CA PRO A 835 17.89 -17.12 20.67
C PRO A 835 16.51 -16.59 21.10
N GLY A 836 16.00 -15.56 20.42
CA GLY A 836 14.65 -15.01 20.61
C GLY A 836 13.58 -15.73 19.78
N GLU A 837 12.38 -15.16 19.74
CA GLU A 837 11.24 -15.74 19.01
C GLU A 837 11.54 -15.86 17.51
N GLY A 838 11.22 -17.01 16.89
CA GLY A 838 11.47 -17.28 15.47
C GLY A 838 12.87 -17.79 15.11
N CYS A 839 13.82 -17.76 16.04
CA CYS A 839 15.13 -18.40 15.86
C CYS A 839 15.01 -19.93 15.97
N GLU A 840 15.43 -20.67 14.95
CA GLU A 840 15.63 -22.11 15.11
C GLU A 840 16.95 -22.43 15.79
N ALA A 841 16.88 -23.26 16.83
CA ALA A 841 18.06 -23.72 17.57
C ALA A 841 18.27 -25.22 17.43
N LEU A 842 19.55 -25.63 17.48
CA LEU A 842 19.89 -27.03 17.72
C LEU A 842 19.71 -27.27 19.22
N ASP A 843 19.11 -28.39 19.61
CA ASP A 843 19.17 -28.92 20.99
C ASP A 843 20.56 -29.53 21.25
N TYR A 844 21.56 -28.74 20.87
CA TYR A 844 22.96 -28.97 21.09
C TYR A 844 23.31 -28.32 22.41
N GLY A 845 23.20 -29.07 23.51
CA GLY A 845 23.73 -28.68 24.81
C GLY A 845 25.26 -28.51 24.73
N ALA A 846 25.72 -27.40 24.18
CA ALA A 846 27.12 -27.00 24.18
C ALA A 846 27.42 -26.22 25.46
N PRO A 847 28.62 -26.38 26.04
CA PRO A 847 29.04 -25.50 27.11
C PRO A 847 29.25 -24.08 26.58
N VAL A 848 28.45 -23.14 27.09
CA VAL A 848 28.64 -21.71 26.83
C VAL A 848 29.53 -21.14 27.92
N THR A 849 30.75 -20.77 27.56
CA THR A 849 31.76 -20.33 28.54
C THR A 849 32.60 -19.18 28.02
N THR A 850 33.10 -18.36 28.95
CA THR A 850 34.09 -17.33 28.67
C THR A 850 35.15 -17.27 29.76
N LEU A 851 36.35 -16.82 29.37
CA LEU A 851 37.46 -16.56 30.28
C LEU A 851 38.04 -15.18 29.95
N VAL A 852 37.95 -14.27 30.91
CA VAL A 852 38.53 -12.92 30.80
C VAL A 852 39.64 -12.72 31.81
N THR A 853 40.64 -11.92 31.47
CA THR A 853 41.70 -11.50 32.39
C THR A 853 41.60 -10.00 32.67
N PHE A 854 41.99 -9.57 33.87
CA PHE A 854 41.96 -8.17 34.29
C PHE A 854 43.13 -7.85 35.26
N PRO A 855 43.56 -6.59 35.40
CA PRO A 855 44.54 -6.19 36.40
C PRO A 855 44.10 -6.63 37.79
N ALA A 856 45.02 -7.16 38.60
CA ALA A 856 44.70 -7.44 39.99
C ALA A 856 44.30 -6.13 40.72
N PRO A 857 43.16 -6.11 41.43
CA PRO A 857 42.67 -4.91 42.12
C PRO A 857 43.70 -4.40 43.12
N ALA A 858 43.92 -3.09 43.13
CA ALA A 858 44.83 -2.46 44.09
C ALA A 858 44.31 -2.61 45.54
N SER A 859 42.99 -2.76 45.72
CA SER A 859 42.35 -3.02 47.01
C SER A 859 42.59 -4.42 47.55
N GLY A 860 42.86 -5.41 46.68
CA GLY A 860 42.91 -6.82 47.03
C GLY A 860 41.54 -7.46 47.31
N ALA A 861 40.42 -6.82 46.89
CA ALA A 861 39.08 -7.38 46.97
C ALA A 861 39.01 -8.76 46.29
N THR A 862 38.32 -9.74 46.90
CA THR A 862 38.24 -11.12 46.35
C THR A 862 36.84 -11.74 46.39
N ALA A 863 35.89 -11.08 47.05
CA ALA A 863 34.49 -11.52 47.06
C ALA A 863 33.83 -11.07 45.76
N LEU A 864 33.20 -12.01 45.03
CA LEU A 864 32.49 -11.71 43.79
C LEU A 864 31.03 -11.36 44.07
N VAL A 865 30.55 -10.32 43.41
CA VAL A 865 29.13 -9.97 43.32
C VAL A 865 28.71 -10.07 41.85
N PRO A 866 28.05 -11.16 41.42
CA PRO A 866 27.63 -11.33 40.04
C PRO A 866 26.45 -10.40 39.72
N ILE A 867 26.51 -9.72 38.58
CA ILE A 867 25.43 -8.96 37.97
C ILE A 867 25.18 -9.55 36.59
N PHE A 868 24.03 -10.21 36.43
CA PHE A 868 23.70 -10.97 35.22
C PHE A 868 22.76 -10.18 34.31
N GLY A 869 23.10 -10.12 33.02
CA GLY A 869 22.23 -9.66 31.94
C GLY A 869 21.92 -10.79 30.95
N GLU A 870 20.77 -10.72 30.30
CA GLU A 870 20.36 -11.65 29.24
C GLU A 870 19.81 -10.85 28.07
N ASP A 871 20.21 -11.20 26.85
CA ASP A 871 19.82 -10.53 25.61
C ASP A 871 19.29 -11.53 24.58
N GLU A 872 18.12 -11.26 24.00
CA GLU A 872 17.44 -12.15 23.05
C GLU A 872 17.66 -11.68 21.60
N VAL A 873 18.07 -12.59 20.72
CA VAL A 873 18.28 -12.28 19.29
C VAL A 873 16.96 -12.39 18.52
N ASP A 874 16.55 -11.30 17.88
CA ASP A 874 15.41 -11.29 16.94
C ASP A 874 15.84 -11.76 15.54
N CYS A 875 15.66 -13.05 15.25
CA CYS A 875 16.02 -13.62 13.95
C CYS A 875 15.14 -13.13 12.79
N GLU A 876 13.96 -12.56 13.04
CA GLU A 876 13.14 -11.95 11.98
C GLU A 876 13.73 -10.60 11.54
N ALA A 877 14.24 -9.82 12.49
CA ALA A 877 14.81 -8.50 12.21
C ALA A 877 16.27 -8.53 11.74
N VAL A 878 17.12 -9.38 12.34
CA VAL A 878 18.59 -9.35 12.12
C VAL A 878 19.16 -10.62 11.49
N GLY A 879 18.33 -11.64 11.25
CA GLY A 879 18.78 -12.93 10.75
C GLY A 879 19.24 -12.91 9.28
N ARG A 880 20.25 -13.72 8.98
CA ARG A 880 20.82 -13.86 7.63
C ARG A 880 19.94 -14.72 6.71
N PRO A 881 19.84 -14.39 5.41
CA PRO A 881 19.00 -15.15 4.47
C PRO A 881 19.58 -16.54 4.15
N GLU A 882 18.77 -17.39 3.52
CA GLU A 882 19.18 -18.73 3.07
C GLU A 882 20.47 -18.67 2.21
N GLY A 883 21.42 -19.55 2.49
CA GLY A 883 22.71 -19.65 1.81
C GLY A 883 23.79 -18.68 2.31
N ALA A 884 23.47 -17.80 3.26
CA ALA A 884 24.47 -16.93 3.91
C ALA A 884 25.27 -17.68 4.99
N ASP A 885 26.49 -17.20 5.24
CA ASP A 885 27.31 -17.67 6.35
C ASP A 885 26.67 -17.28 7.69
N CYS A 886 26.74 -18.19 8.64
CA CYS A 886 26.29 -18.02 10.02
C CYS A 886 27.31 -18.65 10.98
N ASP A 887 27.28 -18.29 12.25
CA ASP A 887 28.16 -18.85 13.28
C ASP A 887 27.55 -18.60 14.67
N ALA A 888 28.33 -18.75 15.75
CA ALA A 888 27.83 -18.53 17.11
C ALA A 888 27.47 -17.08 17.45
N GLU A 889 27.86 -16.10 16.62
CA GLU A 889 27.53 -14.68 16.79
C GLU A 889 26.59 -14.18 15.69
N VAL A 890 26.50 -14.88 14.54
CA VAL A 890 25.70 -14.49 13.38
C VAL A 890 24.53 -15.44 13.16
N ALA A 891 23.32 -14.96 13.46
CA ALA A 891 22.07 -15.73 13.36
C ALA A 891 21.51 -15.85 11.95
N CYS A 892 20.77 -16.94 11.70
CA CYS A 892 19.97 -17.12 10.49
C CYS A 892 18.58 -16.48 10.62
N GLY A 893 17.96 -16.14 9.50
CA GLY A 893 16.60 -15.63 9.41
C GLY A 893 15.56 -16.61 9.95
N ALA A 894 14.34 -16.13 10.18
CA ALA A 894 13.24 -16.98 10.60
C ALA A 894 13.04 -18.17 9.64
N GLU A 895 12.69 -19.32 10.21
CA GLU A 895 12.56 -20.62 9.53
C GLU A 895 13.86 -21.17 8.89
N LEU A 896 15.01 -20.59 9.23
CA LEU A 896 16.32 -21.08 8.80
C LEU A 896 17.15 -21.54 10.01
N ILE A 897 17.98 -22.56 9.78
CA ILE A 897 18.91 -23.13 10.76
C ILE A 897 20.36 -22.98 10.29
N CYS A 898 21.27 -22.71 11.22
CA CYS A 898 22.69 -22.60 10.94
C CYS A 898 23.35 -23.99 10.87
N ALA A 899 23.60 -24.49 9.65
CA ALA A 899 24.14 -25.83 9.42
C ALA A 899 25.65 -25.83 9.15
N GLY A 900 26.39 -26.75 9.75
CA GLY A 900 27.83 -26.98 9.57
C GLY A 900 28.70 -26.45 10.72
N THR A 901 28.07 -25.89 11.77
CA THR A 901 28.78 -25.32 12.92
C THR A 901 29.64 -26.35 13.66
N THR A 902 29.27 -27.64 13.59
CA THR A 902 30.01 -28.72 14.26
C THR A 902 31.33 -29.10 13.57
N PHE A 903 31.56 -28.70 12.31
CA PHE A 903 32.76 -29.09 11.55
C PHE A 903 33.84 -28.00 11.43
N GLY A 904 33.50 -26.72 11.62
CA GLY A 904 34.42 -25.62 11.32
C GLY A 904 34.23 -24.33 12.12
N GLY A 905 33.29 -24.28 13.09
CA GLY A 905 33.00 -23.07 13.86
C GLY A 905 32.15 -22.02 13.13
N GLY A 906 31.82 -22.25 11.86
CA GLY A 906 30.86 -21.49 11.06
C GLY A 906 30.00 -22.44 10.23
N GLY A 907 28.78 -22.03 9.94
CA GLY A 907 27.78 -22.75 9.16
C GLY A 907 27.18 -21.91 8.04
N ILE A 908 26.16 -22.46 7.39
CA ILE A 908 25.38 -21.82 6.32
C ILE A 908 23.90 -21.93 6.68
N CYS A 909 23.13 -20.88 6.46
CA CYS A 909 21.70 -20.86 6.71
C CYS A 909 20.94 -21.73 5.71
N PHE A 910 20.24 -22.75 6.18
CA PHE A 910 19.36 -23.60 5.38
C PHE A 910 17.95 -23.67 5.96
N PRO A 911 16.94 -24.04 5.16
CA PRO A 911 15.59 -24.22 5.66
C PRO A 911 15.53 -25.22 6.83
N SER A 912 14.83 -24.83 7.88
CA SER A 912 14.53 -25.58 9.09
C SER A 912 14.17 -27.05 8.88
N TRP A 913 13.37 -27.35 7.84
CA TRP A 913 12.93 -28.71 7.55
C TRP A 913 14.08 -29.68 7.24
N MET A 914 15.26 -29.15 6.87
CA MET A 914 16.48 -29.92 6.66
C MET A 914 17.18 -30.32 7.96
N HIS A 915 16.63 -29.95 9.12
CA HIS A 915 17.02 -30.39 10.45
C HIS A 915 15.93 -31.23 11.10
N ARG A 916 16.33 -32.31 11.79
CA ARG A 916 15.42 -33.14 12.61
C ARG A 916 16.11 -33.84 13.75
N ARG A 917 15.31 -34.13 14.78
CA ARG A 917 15.67 -34.96 15.93
C ARG A 917 15.01 -36.34 15.88
N PHE A 918 15.75 -37.34 16.37
CA PHE A 918 15.31 -38.71 16.50
C PHE A 918 15.73 -39.29 17.86
N ASP A 919 14.89 -40.15 18.46
CA ASP A 919 15.13 -40.79 19.76
C ASP A 919 14.95 -42.31 19.62
N SER A 920 15.80 -43.08 20.30
CA SER A 920 15.70 -44.54 20.36
C SER A 920 14.53 -45.07 21.19
N GLY A 921 13.85 -44.18 21.93
CA GLY A 921 12.71 -44.45 22.78
C GLY A 921 13.11 -44.97 24.16
N ALA A 922 12.54 -46.12 24.56
CA ALA A 922 12.78 -46.70 25.86
C ALA A 922 14.24 -47.21 26.00
N ALA A 923 14.84 -47.00 27.18
CA ALA A 923 16.19 -47.45 27.47
C ALA A 923 16.32 -48.97 27.29
N ARG A 924 17.43 -49.41 26.66
CA ARG A 924 17.74 -50.83 26.41
C ARG A 924 18.75 -51.35 27.41
N ALA A 925 18.60 -52.60 27.82
CA ALA A 925 19.54 -53.26 28.73
C ALA A 925 20.89 -53.50 28.02
N ILE A 926 21.98 -53.21 28.73
CA ILE A 926 23.35 -53.53 28.34
C ILE A 926 23.67 -54.93 28.91
N PRO A 927 23.96 -55.94 28.08
CA PRO A 927 24.29 -57.28 28.54
C PRO A 927 25.64 -57.31 29.27
N ASP A 928 25.69 -58.03 30.39
CA ASP A 928 26.88 -58.16 31.26
C ASP A 928 27.99 -58.97 30.58
N GLY A 929 29.14 -58.34 30.31
CA GLY A 929 30.33 -59.01 29.75
C GLY A 929 30.14 -59.68 28.38
N ASP A 930 29.24 -59.17 27.54
CA ASP A 930 28.97 -59.68 26.19
C ASP A 930 29.74 -58.90 25.13
N GLU A 931 30.71 -59.54 24.47
CA GLU A 931 31.48 -58.95 23.35
C GLU A 931 30.58 -58.57 22.16
N GLY A 932 29.38 -59.14 22.04
CA GLY A 932 28.38 -58.78 21.02
C GLY A 932 27.65 -57.46 21.31
N GLY A 933 27.63 -57.02 22.57
CA GLY A 933 27.01 -55.78 23.04
C GLY A 933 25.50 -55.67 22.79
N VAL A 934 24.93 -54.51 23.12
CA VAL A 934 23.57 -54.12 22.72
C VAL A 934 23.62 -53.29 21.44
N ARG A 935 22.73 -53.61 20.50
CA ARG A 935 22.48 -52.82 19.29
C ARG A 935 21.13 -52.11 19.39
N SER A 936 21.13 -50.82 19.16
CA SER A 936 19.94 -49.97 19.14
C SER A 936 19.91 -49.21 17.83
N VAL A 937 18.77 -49.21 17.13
CA VAL A 937 18.63 -48.66 15.78
C VAL A 937 17.60 -47.53 15.79
N ILE A 938 17.90 -46.45 15.08
CA ILE A 938 17.00 -45.34 14.75
C ILE A 938 16.89 -45.27 13.23
N ASP A 939 15.66 -45.36 12.69
CA ASP A 939 15.39 -45.18 11.27
C ASP A 939 15.14 -43.69 10.98
N VAL A 940 16.07 -43.06 10.27
CA VAL A 940 16.03 -41.63 9.93
C VAL A 940 15.39 -41.42 8.56
N SER A 941 14.44 -40.49 8.48
CA SER A 941 13.79 -40.09 7.22
C SER A 941 13.29 -38.65 7.26
N GLY A 942 13.10 -38.06 6.06
CA GLY A 942 12.53 -36.72 5.90
C GLY A 942 13.54 -35.58 6.00
N LEU A 943 14.82 -35.89 5.79
CA LEU A 943 15.93 -34.95 5.62
C LEU A 943 16.34 -34.89 4.13
N ALA A 944 17.25 -33.99 3.76
CA ALA A 944 17.81 -33.88 2.40
C ALA A 944 18.72 -35.07 2.03
N SER A 945 19.78 -34.93 1.22
CA SER A 945 20.58 -36.08 0.76
C SER A 945 21.74 -36.43 1.69
N VAL A 946 22.49 -35.43 2.15
CA VAL A 946 23.74 -35.63 2.90
C VAL A 946 23.73 -34.90 4.23
N ALA A 947 24.45 -35.43 5.22
CA ALA A 947 24.53 -34.82 6.55
C ALA A 947 25.48 -33.62 6.57
N MET A 948 25.11 -32.56 7.28
CA MET A 948 25.97 -31.40 7.57
C MET A 948 26.41 -31.36 9.02
N ASP A 949 25.50 -31.62 9.95
CA ASP A 949 25.81 -31.78 11.36
C ASP A 949 25.22 -33.09 11.85
N VAL A 950 26.03 -33.83 12.62
CA VAL A 950 25.61 -35.07 13.27
C VAL A 950 25.92 -34.95 14.75
N ILE A 951 24.88 -34.77 15.53
CA ILE A 951 24.95 -34.67 16.99
C ILE A 951 24.32 -35.92 17.56
N VAL A 952 25.06 -36.58 18.45
CA VAL A 952 24.60 -37.78 19.15
C VAL A 952 24.59 -37.55 20.64
N TRP A 953 23.47 -37.92 21.25
CA TRP A 953 23.32 -37.94 22.70
C TRP A 953 23.12 -39.36 23.18
N VAL A 954 23.83 -39.74 24.23
CA VAL A 954 23.81 -41.09 24.81
C VAL A 954 23.75 -40.99 26.32
N GLU A 955 22.70 -41.53 26.90
CA GLU A 955 22.52 -41.70 28.33
C GLU A 955 22.79 -43.16 28.71
N VAL A 956 23.86 -43.38 29.47
CA VAL A 956 24.23 -44.69 30.00
C VAL A 956 24.13 -44.68 31.52
N VAL A 957 23.33 -45.58 32.07
CA VAL A 957 23.32 -45.87 33.51
C VAL A 957 24.07 -47.18 33.71
N HIS A 958 25.33 -47.11 34.16
CA HIS A 958 26.15 -48.28 34.45
C HIS A 958 26.95 -48.08 35.75
N PRO A 959 27.07 -49.10 36.63
CA PRO A 959 27.87 -48.99 37.85
C PRO A 959 29.37 -48.75 37.60
N ASN A 960 29.88 -49.14 36.43
CA ASN A 960 31.28 -48.97 36.06
C ASN A 960 31.40 -48.58 34.58
N PRO A 961 31.13 -47.33 34.21
CA PRO A 961 31.07 -46.91 32.81
C PRO A 961 32.42 -46.98 32.10
N GLY A 962 33.54 -46.89 32.82
CA GLY A 962 34.90 -46.99 32.26
C GLY A 962 35.25 -48.35 31.63
N GLN A 963 34.36 -49.34 31.68
CA GLN A 963 34.50 -50.65 31.04
C GLN A 963 33.75 -50.76 29.71
N LEU A 964 32.97 -49.74 29.34
CA LEU A 964 32.15 -49.76 28.14
C LEU A 964 32.90 -49.21 26.93
N THR A 965 32.52 -49.68 25.73
CA THR A 965 32.78 -48.99 24.46
C THR A 965 31.45 -48.65 23.82
N VAL A 966 31.32 -47.40 23.35
CA VAL A 966 30.12 -46.91 22.65
C VAL A 966 30.53 -46.52 21.23
N THR A 967 29.86 -47.10 20.24
CA THR A 967 30.15 -46.88 18.81
C THR A 967 28.86 -46.52 18.06
N LEU A 968 28.90 -45.47 17.27
CA LEU A 968 27.82 -45.09 16.36
C LEU A 968 28.14 -45.58 14.94
N LEU A 969 27.18 -46.24 14.30
CA LEU A 969 27.25 -46.67 12.91
C LEU A 969 26.22 -45.88 12.10
N ALA A 970 26.67 -45.21 11.05
CA ALA A 970 25.80 -44.47 10.16
C ALA A 970 25.15 -45.37 9.09
N PRO A 971 24.14 -44.87 8.34
CA PRO A 971 23.50 -45.62 7.27
C PRO A 971 24.52 -46.04 6.21
N PRO A 972 24.36 -47.23 5.60
CA PRO A 972 25.21 -47.64 4.50
C PRO A 972 25.03 -46.69 3.31
N SER A 973 26.13 -46.29 2.69
CA SER A 973 26.08 -45.55 1.42
C SER A 973 25.42 -46.38 0.31
N TRP A 974 25.02 -45.74 -0.80
CA TRP A 974 24.35 -46.40 -1.94
C TRP A 974 25.13 -47.60 -2.52
N GLU A 975 26.46 -47.65 -2.31
CA GLU A 975 27.31 -48.78 -2.74
C GLU A 975 27.35 -49.95 -1.74
N GLY A 976 26.72 -49.81 -0.55
CA GLY A 976 26.60 -50.88 0.45
C GLY A 976 27.92 -51.32 1.09
N GLU A 977 29.01 -50.57 0.88
CA GLU A 977 30.38 -51.04 1.17
C GLU A 977 31.00 -50.41 2.44
N TYR A 978 30.47 -49.29 2.94
CA TYR A 978 31.03 -48.60 4.13
C TYR A 978 29.95 -48.26 5.17
N ASN A 979 30.11 -48.79 6.39
CA ASN A 979 29.48 -48.22 7.59
C ASN A 979 30.55 -47.37 8.27
N TYR A 980 30.40 -46.04 8.26
CA TYR A 980 31.25 -45.20 9.09
C TYR A 980 30.94 -45.51 10.56
N ALA A 981 32.01 -45.79 11.32
CA ALA A 981 31.93 -46.15 12.72
C ALA A 981 32.71 -45.12 13.52
N ASP A 982 32.03 -44.37 14.37
CA ASP A 982 32.65 -43.42 15.28
C ASP A 982 32.60 -43.94 16.72
N VAL A 983 33.73 -43.90 17.43
CA VAL A 983 33.83 -44.37 18.81
C VAL A 983 33.62 -43.18 19.73
N LEU A 984 32.38 -43.01 20.16
CA LEU A 984 31.95 -41.90 21.02
C LEU A 984 32.55 -41.99 22.43
N PHE A 985 32.87 -43.20 22.88
CA PHE A 985 33.46 -43.45 24.18
C PHE A 985 34.32 -44.73 24.15
N ASP A 986 35.58 -44.59 24.55
CA ASP A 986 36.51 -45.69 24.78
C ASP A 986 37.19 -45.55 26.15
N ARG A 987 37.51 -46.69 26.76
CA ARG A 987 37.88 -46.85 28.18
C ARG A 987 38.94 -45.84 28.64
N GLY A 988 38.61 -44.96 29.59
CA GLY A 988 39.64 -44.05 30.13
C GLY A 988 39.28 -43.05 31.24
N ALA A 989 38.03 -42.64 31.43
CA ALA A 989 37.69 -41.62 32.44
C ALA A 989 37.06 -42.24 33.70
N GLY A 990 37.75 -42.14 34.85
CA GLY A 990 37.29 -42.70 36.11
C GLY A 990 36.31 -41.80 36.87
N SER A 991 35.15 -42.35 37.23
CA SER A 991 34.58 -42.47 38.60
C SER A 991 33.12 -42.92 38.47
N GLY A 992 32.64 -43.78 39.38
CA GLY A 992 31.34 -44.45 39.25
C GLY A 992 30.14 -43.49 39.18
N GLY A 993 29.13 -43.86 38.41
CA GLY A 993 27.95 -43.04 38.12
C GLY A 993 27.47 -43.28 36.68
N GLY A 994 26.30 -42.73 36.33
CA GLY A 994 25.85 -42.70 34.93
C GLY A 994 26.77 -41.81 34.08
N VAL A 995 26.83 -42.08 32.78
CA VAL A 995 27.54 -41.27 31.79
C VAL A 995 26.52 -40.75 30.80
N SER A 996 26.44 -39.43 30.69
CA SER A 996 25.75 -38.76 29.60
C SER A 996 26.80 -38.18 28.65
N LEU A 997 26.70 -38.55 27.38
CA LEU A 997 27.53 -38.02 26.30
C LEU A 997 26.62 -37.18 25.41
N HIS A 998 27.01 -35.94 25.15
CA HIS A 998 26.43 -35.08 24.13
C HIS A 998 27.60 -34.58 23.30
N ALA A 999 27.77 -35.11 22.10
CA ALA A 999 28.98 -34.85 21.32
C ALA A 999 28.67 -34.66 19.84
N PRO A 1000 29.27 -33.65 19.19
CA PRO A 1000 29.31 -33.58 17.75
C PRO A 1000 30.28 -34.63 17.21
N THR A 1001 29.92 -35.33 16.14
CA THR A 1001 30.82 -36.32 15.51
C THR A 1001 31.61 -35.65 14.39
N PHE A 1002 32.91 -35.39 14.65
CA PHE A 1002 33.79 -34.68 13.71
C PHE A 1002 34.26 -35.53 12.50
N PHE A 1003 34.01 -36.84 12.49
CA PHE A 1003 34.59 -37.78 11.53
C PHE A 1003 33.64 -38.23 10.42
N TYR A 1004 32.60 -37.43 10.13
CA TYR A 1004 31.63 -37.70 9.07
C TYR A 1004 31.93 -36.79 7.84
N PRO A 1005 32.36 -37.34 6.69
CA PRO A 1005 32.78 -36.55 5.51
C PRO A 1005 31.74 -35.61 4.90
N GLY A 1006 30.47 -35.72 5.29
CA GLY A 1006 29.42 -34.76 4.91
C GLY A 1006 28.92 -34.93 3.48
N ASP A 1007 29.31 -36.02 2.82
CA ASP A 1007 28.82 -36.48 1.51
C ASP A 1007 28.06 -37.83 1.61
N GLU A 1008 27.89 -38.36 2.82
CA GLU A 1008 27.17 -39.61 3.04
C GLU A 1008 25.67 -39.44 3.24
N ALA A 1009 24.93 -40.49 2.89
CA ALA A 1009 23.49 -40.57 3.09
C ALA A 1009 23.09 -40.32 4.55
N VAL A 1010 22.25 -39.30 4.77
CA VAL A 1010 21.71 -38.97 6.09
C VAL A 1010 20.47 -39.80 6.45
N ASN A 1011 19.65 -40.11 5.44
CA ASN A 1011 18.45 -40.92 5.60
C ASN A 1011 18.79 -42.42 5.60
N GLY A 1012 18.32 -43.16 6.59
CA GLY A 1012 18.55 -44.60 6.72
C GLY A 1012 18.70 -45.06 8.17
N ALA A 1013 19.16 -46.31 8.35
CA ALA A 1013 19.26 -46.94 9.66
C ALA A 1013 20.57 -46.55 10.38
N TRP A 1014 20.46 -45.72 11.40
CA TRP A 1014 21.57 -45.40 12.30
C TRP A 1014 21.60 -46.38 13.47
N THR A 1015 22.77 -46.91 13.83
CA THR A 1015 22.90 -47.95 14.85
C THR A 1015 23.91 -47.57 15.93
N LEU A 1016 23.48 -47.50 17.19
CA LEU A 1016 24.37 -47.44 18.35
C LEU A 1016 24.72 -48.86 18.84
N VAL A 1017 26.00 -49.10 19.07
CA VAL A 1017 26.55 -50.34 19.63
C VAL A 1017 27.22 -50.03 20.97
N VAL A 1018 26.77 -50.68 22.04
CA VAL A 1018 27.39 -50.55 23.37
C VAL A 1018 27.88 -51.91 23.83
N VAL A 1019 29.19 -52.04 24.07
CA VAL A 1019 29.84 -53.27 24.50
C VAL A 1019 30.33 -53.11 25.92
N ASP A 1020 29.90 -54.03 26.81
CA ASP A 1020 30.48 -54.17 28.14
C ASP A 1020 31.56 -55.25 28.12
N HIS A 1021 32.78 -54.83 28.46
CA HIS A 1021 33.95 -55.68 28.35
C HIS A 1021 34.34 -56.38 29.65
N ALA A 1022 33.59 -56.23 30.74
CA ALA A 1022 33.89 -56.87 32.02
C ALA A 1022 32.63 -57.33 32.75
N GLY A 1023 32.62 -58.59 33.19
CA GLY A 1023 31.46 -59.17 33.89
C GLY A 1023 31.25 -58.65 35.32
N GLY A 1024 30.00 -58.69 35.79
CA GLY A 1024 29.58 -58.41 37.16
C GLY A 1024 28.68 -57.20 37.36
N ALA A 1025 28.30 -56.47 36.30
CA ALA A 1025 27.44 -55.30 36.36
C ALA A 1025 26.48 -55.26 35.15
N VAL A 1026 25.31 -54.66 35.31
CA VAL A 1026 24.37 -54.43 34.22
C VAL A 1026 23.99 -52.96 34.20
N GLY A 1027 23.58 -52.48 33.04
CA GLY A 1027 23.14 -51.11 32.87
C GLY A 1027 22.07 -50.95 31.82
N THR A 1028 21.72 -49.70 31.54
CA THR A 1028 20.82 -49.33 30.46
C THR A 1028 21.41 -48.22 29.61
N VAL A 1029 21.08 -48.23 28.32
CA VAL A 1029 21.41 -47.16 27.38
C VAL A 1029 20.14 -46.60 26.73
N ARG A 1030 20.05 -45.29 26.66
CA ARG A 1030 19.14 -44.53 25.79
C ARG A 1030 19.97 -43.56 24.96
N TRP A 1031 19.55 -43.30 23.74
CA TRP A 1031 20.27 -42.39 22.86
C TRP A 1031 19.35 -41.75 21.82
N GLY A 1032 19.86 -40.75 21.12
CA GLY A 1032 19.20 -40.15 19.98
C GLY A 1032 20.18 -39.38 19.09
N LEU A 1033 19.61 -38.84 18.02
CA LEU A 1033 20.32 -38.11 16.98
C LEU A 1033 19.64 -36.78 16.75
N GLU A 1034 20.45 -35.79 16.43
CA GLU A 1034 20.02 -34.54 15.86
C GLU A 1034 20.87 -34.29 14.62
N LEU A 1035 20.19 -34.14 13.49
CA LEU A 1035 20.78 -34.19 12.17
C LEU A 1035 20.37 -32.96 11.39
N THR A 1036 21.35 -32.24 10.88
CA THR A 1036 21.14 -31.21 9.85
C THR A 1036 21.63 -31.76 8.52
N SER A 1037 20.95 -31.45 7.43
CA SER A 1037 21.22 -32.01 6.11
C SER A 1037 21.23 -30.94 5.02
N ARG A 1038 21.78 -31.29 3.86
CA ARG A 1038 21.71 -30.48 2.65
C ARG A 1038 21.53 -31.35 1.41
N TRP A 1039 21.23 -30.70 0.30
CA TRP A 1039 21.37 -31.31 -1.01
C TRP A 1039 22.84 -31.37 -1.41
N ASP A 1040 23.25 -32.54 -1.90
CA ASP A 1040 24.54 -32.78 -2.55
C ASP A 1040 24.52 -32.28 -4.00
#